data_AF-A0A7R9L1J9-F1
#
_entry.id   AF-A0A7R9L1J9-F1
#
_cell.length_a   1.000
_cell.length_b   1.000
_cell.length_c   1.000
_cell.angle_alpha   90.00
_cell.angle_beta   90.00
_cell.angle_gamma   90.00
#
_symmetry.space_group_name_H-M   'P 1'
#
loop_
_entity.id
_entity.type
_entity.pdbx_description
1 polymer ?
#
loop_
_entity_poly.entity_id
_entity_poly.type
_entity_poly.pdbx_seq_one_letter_code
_entity_poly.pdbx_strand_id
1 'polypeptide(L)'
;TETDQEVRSKWICYLEFNYNKEAIHQMKWSQVDIQMKHTKVLTELIKSGISPSLRPPIWMRASKGLTLKVNSNWTYSQLCDLSNHVPSLSDKQISRVLPTNACFMSSTSVGIGRLRRILRVIKWLQKNGTTVYNMSRESVNLSVIAAYLLLVCEEEDAFWLTLSIANELKSFSHQKTLTTLIGTHCPQIDEILRQHDIELSLITSHWFSALFAAFIPETRTLLHLWDLYFYFGSIVLFQITLGLLVCHNHSICEDKDSANVFNSLSDLPSNIKDLSSLLLIWSTGEKFIQYLNPSPTQSQISDNSSIHSSSLSLPSFNAETYDTDLKTKNIRQTSIIVELHEAIEAIGRHFEVHEPSFHSNLIPDYSVVDNNEDDEEYNQRKQRMRQKRAKALIDFQRHDSDELGFRKNDIITIVSERDEHCWVGELNGLRGWFPAKFVEILDERNRDYSIAGDDRVIPFINDLIRGRLYNAIKTILTYGMKKTLFVTTHPWIIIETISKACAESDFNSVYSRLVLTRTFRLDEFARVLTPSELLYRSIAHINHTHENEAMDVKLRSLLCIALNQNILHEWFAVICANQPHIISKWYHNWSFVNSPVWKMIKSELSWVGELNGLRGWFPAKFVEILDERNRDYSIAGDDRVIPFINDLIRGRLYNAIKTILTYGMKKTLFVTTHPWIIIETISKACAESDFNSVYSRLVLTRTFRLDEFARVLTPSELLYRSIAHINHTHENEAMDVKLRSLLCIALNQNILHEWFAVICANQPHIISKWYHNWSFVNSPVWKMIKSELRLLTQFSFNLNPNSELAESIQPKSPVSKDGVRDMLVKHHLFSWDI
;
A
#
# COMPACT_ATOMS: atom_id res chain seq x y z
N THR A 1 -52.70 6.40 -23.23
CA THR A 1 -53.58 5.63 -24.15
C THR A 1 -54.20 6.43 -25.29
N GLU A 2 -53.73 7.63 -25.63
CA GLU A 2 -53.87 8.23 -26.99
C GLU A 2 -52.76 9.29 -27.09
N THR A 3 -52.66 10.10 -26.03
CA THR A 3 -51.53 10.99 -25.71
C THR A 3 -50.16 10.29 -25.72
N ASP A 4 -50.02 9.12 -25.09
CA ASP A 4 -48.74 8.37 -25.09
C ASP A 4 -48.31 7.88 -26.48
N GLN A 5 -49.28 7.56 -27.35
CA GLN A 5 -49.01 7.16 -28.73
C GLN A 5 -48.58 8.37 -29.56
N GLU A 6 -49.21 9.52 -29.34
CA GLU A 6 -48.82 10.78 -29.98
C GLU A 6 -47.42 11.23 -29.57
N VAL A 7 -47.10 11.19 -28.28
CA VAL A 7 -45.76 11.47 -27.75
C VAL A 7 -44.74 10.49 -28.33
N ARG A 8 -45.07 9.20 -28.38
CA ARG A 8 -44.20 8.19 -28.99
C ARG A 8 -43.94 8.47 -30.48
N SER A 9 -44.96 8.86 -31.24
CA SER A 9 -44.81 9.20 -32.66
C SER A 9 -43.93 10.43 -32.87
N LYS A 10 -44.03 11.45 -32.01
CA LYS A 10 -43.13 12.63 -32.02
C LYS A 10 -41.67 12.23 -31.80
N TRP A 11 -41.42 11.33 -30.84
CA TRP A 11 -40.07 10.80 -30.58
C TRP A 11 -39.52 9.95 -31.73
N ILE A 12 -40.34 9.07 -32.32
CA ILE A 12 -39.94 8.26 -33.48
C ILE A 12 -39.60 9.17 -34.66
N CYS A 13 -40.44 10.16 -34.96
CA CYS A 13 -40.20 11.13 -36.04
C CYS A 13 -38.88 11.89 -35.83
N TYR A 14 -38.60 12.34 -34.60
CA TYR A 14 -37.32 12.99 -34.28
C TYR A 14 -36.12 12.05 -34.52
N LEU A 15 -36.21 10.80 -34.06
CA LEU A 15 -35.13 9.82 -34.21
C LEU A 15 -34.90 9.47 -35.68
N GLU A 16 -35.96 9.24 -36.44
CA GLU A 16 -35.87 8.97 -37.88
C GLU A 16 -35.26 10.16 -38.63
N PHE A 17 -35.73 11.38 -38.36
CA PHE A 17 -35.24 12.57 -39.05
C PHE A 17 -33.74 12.85 -38.78
N ASN A 18 -33.29 12.68 -37.53
CA ASN A 18 -31.93 13.06 -37.15
C ASN A 18 -30.90 11.95 -37.34
N TYR A 19 -31.30 10.68 -37.24
CA TYR A 19 -30.38 9.54 -37.18
C TYR A 19 -30.62 8.48 -38.27
N ASN A 20 -31.78 8.45 -38.94
CA ASN A 20 -32.05 7.50 -40.03
C ASN A 20 -31.66 8.09 -41.41
N LYS A 21 -30.36 8.34 -41.60
CA LYS A 21 -29.82 8.93 -42.85
C LYS A 21 -30.07 8.09 -44.11
N GLU A 22 -30.22 6.77 -43.95
CA GLU A 22 -30.37 5.79 -45.03
C GLU A 22 -31.84 5.40 -45.29
N ALA A 23 -32.80 6.04 -44.60
CA ALA A 23 -34.25 5.78 -44.74
C ALA A 23 -34.63 4.28 -44.62
N ILE A 24 -33.98 3.57 -43.69
CA ILE A 24 -34.25 2.14 -43.47
C ILE A 24 -35.65 1.98 -42.86
N HIS A 25 -36.44 1.03 -43.37
CA HIS A 25 -37.82 0.74 -42.93
C HIS A 25 -37.96 0.40 -41.43
N GLN A 26 -36.88 0.01 -40.75
CA GLN A 26 -36.83 -0.25 -39.31
C GLN A 26 -35.52 0.28 -38.74
N MET A 27 -35.59 1.45 -38.11
CA MET A 27 -34.46 2.08 -37.45
C MET A 27 -33.98 1.25 -36.26
N LYS A 28 -32.65 1.09 -36.12
CA LYS A 28 -32.03 0.39 -34.98
C LYS A 28 -31.35 1.40 -34.04
N TRP A 29 -31.38 1.12 -32.74
CA TRP A 29 -30.72 1.96 -31.73
C TRP A 29 -29.19 2.07 -31.92
N SER A 30 -28.56 1.15 -32.66
CA SER A 30 -27.14 1.24 -33.01
C SER A 30 -26.79 2.42 -33.92
N GLN A 31 -27.78 3.02 -34.60
CA GLN A 31 -27.60 4.17 -35.49
C GLN A 31 -27.68 5.50 -34.74
N VAL A 32 -28.15 5.48 -33.49
CA VAL A 32 -28.23 6.67 -32.63
C VAL A 32 -26.91 6.81 -31.89
N ASP A 33 -26.37 8.04 -31.88
CA ASP A 33 -25.13 8.37 -31.17
C ASP A 33 -25.12 7.85 -29.72
N ILE A 34 -23.93 7.50 -29.23
CA ILE A 34 -23.73 6.99 -27.86
C ILE A 34 -24.18 8.02 -26.81
N GLN A 35 -24.03 9.31 -27.13
CA GLN A 35 -24.53 10.42 -26.32
C GLN A 35 -25.32 11.38 -27.21
N MET A 36 -26.54 11.71 -26.80
CA MET A 36 -27.38 12.65 -27.55
C MET A 36 -26.91 14.09 -27.36
N LYS A 37 -26.79 14.84 -28.46
CA LYS A 37 -26.45 16.27 -28.40
C LYS A 37 -27.65 17.09 -27.96
N HIS A 38 -27.43 18.04 -27.06
CA HIS A 38 -28.48 18.98 -26.64
C HIS A 38 -28.91 19.86 -27.81
N THR A 39 -30.18 19.76 -28.20
CA THR A 39 -30.79 20.62 -29.22
C THR A 39 -32.07 21.23 -28.68
N LYS A 40 -32.49 22.38 -29.23
CA LYS A 40 -33.75 23.03 -28.83
C LYS A 40 -34.95 22.09 -29.03
N VAL A 41 -34.96 21.33 -30.12
CA VAL A 41 -36.01 20.35 -30.43
C VAL A 41 -36.03 19.21 -29.41
N LEU A 42 -34.86 18.65 -29.07
CA LEU A 42 -34.75 17.58 -28.08
C LEU A 42 -35.18 18.05 -26.68
N THR A 43 -34.81 19.28 -26.31
CA THR A 43 -35.24 19.90 -25.05
C THR A 43 -36.77 20.01 -24.97
N GLU A 44 -37.44 20.46 -26.02
CA GLU A 44 -38.91 20.54 -26.05
C GLU A 44 -39.56 19.14 -26.05
N LEU A 45 -38.96 18.15 -26.70
CA LEU A 45 -39.44 16.77 -26.65
C LEU A 45 -39.35 16.18 -25.24
N ILE A 46 -38.27 16.47 -24.51
CA ILE A 46 -38.10 16.00 -23.13
C ILE A 46 -39.09 16.68 -22.19
N LYS A 47 -39.36 17.97 -22.38
CA LYS A 47 -40.43 18.69 -21.66
C LYS A 47 -41.81 18.10 -21.93
N SER A 48 -42.06 17.63 -23.16
CA SER A 48 -43.31 16.94 -23.51
C SER A 48 -43.43 15.52 -22.95
N GLY A 49 -42.35 14.99 -22.36
CA GLY A 49 -42.29 13.67 -21.74
C GLY A 49 -41.78 12.57 -22.66
N ILE A 50 -41.24 11.49 -22.07
CA ILE A 50 -40.74 10.32 -22.79
C ILE A 50 -41.75 9.18 -22.68
N SER A 51 -42.10 8.56 -23.81
CA SER A 51 -42.94 7.35 -23.81
C SER A 51 -42.28 6.24 -22.98
N PRO A 52 -43.01 5.50 -22.12
CA PRO A 52 -42.41 4.49 -21.23
C PRO A 52 -41.51 3.46 -21.93
N SER A 53 -41.87 3.08 -23.16
CA SER A 53 -41.12 2.12 -23.98
C SER A 53 -39.80 2.66 -24.56
N LEU A 54 -39.65 3.99 -24.63
CA LEU A 54 -38.45 4.65 -25.14
C LEU A 54 -37.51 5.12 -24.02
N ARG A 55 -37.96 5.10 -22.76
CA ARG A 55 -37.17 5.53 -21.59
C ARG A 55 -35.84 4.77 -21.45
N PRO A 56 -35.77 3.43 -21.45
CA PRO A 56 -34.50 2.73 -21.25
C PRO A 56 -33.40 3.14 -22.25
N PRO A 57 -33.63 3.11 -23.57
CA PRO A 57 -32.59 3.46 -24.54
C PRO A 57 -32.28 4.97 -24.60
N ILE A 58 -33.24 5.84 -24.28
CA ILE A 58 -33.03 7.29 -24.22
C ILE A 58 -32.26 7.65 -22.95
N TRP A 59 -32.67 7.16 -21.77
CA TRP A 59 -31.98 7.41 -20.50
C TRP A 59 -30.53 6.93 -20.55
N MET A 60 -30.25 5.78 -21.15
CA MET A 60 -28.88 5.29 -21.31
C MET A 60 -27.99 6.24 -22.14
N ARG A 61 -28.55 7.00 -23.09
CA ARG A 61 -27.82 7.95 -23.96
C ARG A 61 -27.86 9.40 -23.49
N ALA A 62 -28.93 9.79 -22.80
CA ALA A 62 -29.06 11.11 -22.18
C ALA A 62 -28.14 11.17 -20.95
N SER A 63 -28.11 10.09 -20.17
CA SER A 63 -27.13 9.90 -19.11
C SER A 63 -25.78 9.44 -19.66
N LYS A 64 -24.77 9.38 -18.79
CA LYS A 64 -23.47 8.77 -19.09
C LYS A 64 -23.49 7.23 -18.99
N GLY A 65 -24.65 6.60 -18.83
CA GLY A 65 -24.81 5.16 -18.61
C GLY A 65 -24.28 4.30 -19.77
N LEU A 66 -24.61 4.65 -21.02
CA LEU A 66 -24.12 3.91 -22.19
C LEU A 66 -22.62 4.10 -22.39
N THR A 67 -22.10 5.29 -22.11
CA THR A 67 -20.65 5.57 -22.13
C THR A 67 -19.92 4.72 -21.12
N LEU A 68 -20.44 4.59 -19.89
CA LEU A 68 -19.87 3.72 -18.86
C LEU A 68 -19.90 2.24 -19.28
N LYS A 69 -21.01 1.80 -19.89
CA LYS A 69 -21.14 0.43 -20.41
C LYS A 69 -20.08 0.13 -21.49
N VAL A 70 -19.93 0.99 -22.49
CA VAL A 70 -18.99 0.80 -23.60
C VAL A 70 -17.52 0.90 -23.15
N ASN A 71 -17.22 1.81 -22.21
CA ASN A 71 -15.85 2.01 -21.71
C ASN A 71 -15.45 1.02 -20.61
N SER A 72 -16.35 0.12 -20.19
CA SER A 72 -16.05 -0.84 -19.15
C SER A 72 -15.21 -2.00 -19.69
N ASN A 73 -14.18 -2.38 -18.92
CA ASN A 73 -13.32 -3.53 -19.26
C ASN A 73 -14.01 -4.88 -19.02
N TRP A 74 -15.14 -4.89 -18.31
CA TRP A 74 -15.86 -6.09 -17.89
C TRP A 74 -17.33 -5.97 -18.24
N THR A 75 -17.89 -7.06 -18.75
CA THR A 75 -19.34 -7.17 -18.97
C THR A 75 -20.07 -7.25 -17.62
N TYR A 76 -21.36 -6.89 -17.60
CA TYR A 76 -22.16 -6.97 -16.37
C TYR A 76 -22.21 -8.40 -15.78
N SER A 77 -22.22 -9.43 -16.63
CA SER A 77 -22.15 -10.83 -16.18
C SER A 77 -20.83 -11.12 -15.45
N GLN A 78 -19.70 -10.71 -16.01
CA GLN A 78 -18.38 -10.89 -15.39
C GLN A 78 -18.28 -10.11 -14.07
N LEU A 79 -18.85 -8.91 -14.02
CA LEU A 79 -18.92 -8.11 -12.79
C LEU A 79 -19.76 -8.82 -11.70
N CYS A 80 -20.87 -9.46 -12.08
CA CYS A 80 -21.66 -10.28 -11.17
C CYS A 80 -20.84 -11.43 -10.58
N ASP A 81 -20.06 -12.13 -11.41
CA ASP A 81 -19.24 -13.27 -11.00
C ASP A 81 -18.12 -12.86 -10.05
N LEU A 82 -17.40 -11.78 -10.39
CA LEU A 82 -16.35 -11.22 -9.55
C LEU A 82 -16.87 -10.74 -8.20
N SER A 83 -18.13 -10.26 -8.14
CA SER A 83 -18.75 -9.75 -6.92
C SER A 83 -19.27 -10.82 -5.95
N ASN A 84 -19.22 -12.11 -6.30
CA ASN A 84 -19.90 -13.17 -5.55
C ASN A 84 -19.45 -13.32 -4.08
N HIS A 85 -18.23 -12.93 -3.75
CA HIS A 85 -17.69 -12.97 -2.39
C HIS A 85 -18.19 -11.80 -1.50
N VAL A 86 -18.86 -10.80 -2.07
CA VAL A 86 -19.40 -9.65 -1.32
C VAL A 86 -20.77 -10.01 -0.74
N PRO A 87 -20.99 -9.79 0.57
CA PRO A 87 -22.26 -10.11 1.21
C PRO A 87 -23.40 -9.28 0.61
N SER A 88 -24.46 -9.97 0.21
CA SER A 88 -25.72 -9.37 -0.28
C SER A 88 -26.49 -8.64 0.83
N LEU A 89 -27.46 -7.82 0.43
CA LEU A 89 -28.36 -7.14 1.35
C LEU A 89 -29.23 -8.13 2.13
N SER A 90 -29.44 -7.83 3.41
CA SER A 90 -30.32 -8.62 4.29
C SER A 90 -31.78 -8.45 3.90
N ASP A 91 -32.61 -9.47 4.20
CA ASP A 91 -34.04 -9.45 3.91
C ASP A 91 -34.78 -8.29 4.60
N LYS A 92 -34.31 -7.91 5.79
CA LYS A 92 -34.84 -6.75 6.53
C LYS A 92 -34.60 -5.43 5.79
N GLN A 93 -33.44 -5.25 5.16
CA GLN A 93 -33.15 -4.04 4.38
C GLN A 93 -33.97 -3.98 3.10
N ILE A 94 -34.20 -5.14 2.46
CA ILE A 94 -34.95 -5.25 1.22
C ILE A 94 -36.43 -4.94 1.41
N SER A 95 -37.02 -5.43 2.50
CA SER A 95 -38.43 -5.17 2.84
C SER A 95 -38.78 -3.69 3.02
N ARG A 96 -37.78 -2.81 3.16
CA ARG A 96 -37.95 -1.36 3.34
C ARG A 96 -37.84 -0.55 2.05
N VAL A 97 -37.42 -1.14 0.94
CA VAL A 97 -37.08 -0.40 -0.30
C VAL A 97 -38.34 0.07 -1.05
N LEU A 98 -39.25 -0.85 -1.38
CA LEU A 98 -40.56 -0.56 -1.98
C LEU A 98 -41.60 -1.55 -1.44
N PRO A 99 -42.03 -1.40 -0.17
CA PRO A 99 -42.83 -2.41 0.54
C PRO A 99 -44.19 -2.66 -0.11
N THR A 100 -44.77 -1.67 -0.79
CA THR A 100 -46.11 -1.75 -1.40
C THR A 100 -46.08 -2.22 -2.86
N ASN A 101 -44.91 -2.37 -3.48
CA ASN A 101 -44.78 -2.72 -4.88
C ASN A 101 -44.70 -4.24 -5.08
N ALA A 102 -45.52 -4.80 -5.98
CA ALA A 102 -45.57 -6.25 -6.24
C ALA A 102 -44.20 -6.88 -6.57
N CYS A 103 -43.31 -6.14 -7.24
CA CYS A 103 -41.98 -6.64 -7.63
C CYS A 103 -40.98 -6.71 -6.46
N PHE A 104 -41.27 -6.06 -5.33
CA PHE A 104 -40.35 -5.93 -4.18
C PHE A 104 -40.98 -6.23 -2.81
N MET A 105 -42.28 -6.53 -2.74
CA MET A 105 -43.04 -6.74 -1.50
C MET A 105 -42.56 -7.95 -0.68
N SER A 106 -42.04 -9.01 -1.32
CA SER A 106 -41.59 -10.23 -0.66
C SER A 106 -40.15 -10.56 -1.02
N SER A 107 -39.42 -11.28 -0.14
CA SER A 107 -38.04 -11.72 -0.40
C SER A 107 -37.91 -12.67 -1.60
N THR A 108 -39.02 -13.27 -2.02
CA THR A 108 -39.17 -14.15 -3.18
C THR A 108 -39.64 -13.43 -4.45
N SER A 109 -39.96 -12.14 -4.38
CA SER A 109 -40.42 -11.38 -5.54
C SER A 109 -39.32 -11.27 -6.61
N VAL A 110 -39.73 -11.25 -7.88
CA VAL A 110 -38.83 -11.30 -9.06
C VAL A 110 -37.78 -10.18 -9.07
N GLY A 111 -38.14 -8.98 -8.56
CA GLY A 111 -37.24 -7.83 -8.51
C GLY A 111 -36.11 -7.96 -7.49
N ILE A 112 -36.28 -8.79 -6.44
CA ILE A 112 -35.31 -8.86 -5.33
C ILE A 112 -33.98 -9.46 -5.76
N GLY A 113 -34.01 -10.56 -6.52
CA GLY A 113 -32.78 -11.19 -6.99
C GLY A 113 -31.94 -10.24 -7.85
N ARG A 114 -32.60 -9.47 -8.71
CA ARG A 114 -32.00 -8.47 -9.60
C ARG A 114 -31.40 -7.33 -8.78
N LEU A 115 -32.16 -6.79 -7.83
CA LEU A 115 -31.73 -5.72 -6.93
C LEU A 115 -30.52 -6.11 -6.08
N ARG A 116 -30.50 -7.34 -5.53
CA ARG A 116 -29.37 -7.86 -4.76
C ARG A 116 -28.10 -7.93 -5.60
N ARG A 117 -28.19 -8.36 -6.87
CA ARG A 117 -27.04 -8.43 -7.78
C ARG A 117 -26.49 -7.04 -8.10
N ILE A 118 -27.35 -6.12 -8.53
CA ILE A 118 -26.96 -4.73 -8.84
C ILE A 118 -26.21 -4.10 -7.67
N LEU A 119 -26.80 -4.14 -6.47
CA LEU A 119 -26.22 -3.49 -5.29
C LEU A 119 -24.95 -4.20 -4.80
N ARG A 120 -24.87 -5.54 -4.95
CA ARG A 120 -23.65 -6.29 -4.64
C ARG A 120 -22.50 -5.92 -5.58
N VAL A 121 -22.76 -5.81 -6.88
CA VAL A 121 -21.75 -5.39 -7.87
C VAL A 121 -21.29 -3.96 -7.60
N ILE A 122 -22.21 -3.03 -7.32
CA ILE A 122 -21.86 -1.65 -6.96
C ILE A 122 -20.99 -1.63 -5.69
N LYS A 123 -21.34 -2.39 -4.66
CA LYS A 123 -20.56 -2.50 -3.42
C LYS A 123 -19.18 -3.13 -3.63
N TRP A 124 -19.07 -4.08 -4.54
CA TRP A 124 -17.80 -4.68 -4.95
C TRP A 124 -16.91 -3.66 -5.67
N LEU A 125 -17.47 -2.92 -6.64
CA LEU A 125 -16.76 -1.83 -7.34
C LEU A 125 -16.25 -0.75 -6.37
N GLN A 126 -17.03 -0.45 -5.32
CA GLN A 126 -16.61 0.48 -4.27
C GLN A 126 -15.43 -0.03 -3.44
N LYS A 127 -15.33 -1.34 -3.19
CA LYS A 127 -14.27 -1.95 -2.35
C LYS A 127 -12.94 -2.11 -3.10
N ASN A 128 -12.99 -2.32 -4.42
CA ASN A 128 -11.84 -2.69 -5.23
C ASN A 128 -11.09 -1.51 -5.89
N GLY A 129 -11.35 -0.28 -5.46
CA GLY A 129 -10.38 0.82 -5.60
C GLY A 129 -10.02 1.25 -7.03
N THR A 130 -10.89 1.07 -8.02
CA THR A 130 -10.77 1.86 -9.25
C THR A 130 -11.18 3.29 -8.90
N THR A 131 -10.25 4.24 -9.01
CA THR A 131 -10.32 5.66 -8.58
C THR A 131 -11.56 6.44 -9.06
N VAL A 132 -12.41 5.86 -9.91
CA VAL A 132 -13.67 6.41 -10.37
C VAL A 132 -14.82 6.20 -9.35
N TYR A 133 -14.76 5.22 -8.45
CA TYR A 133 -15.94 4.74 -7.70
C TYR A 133 -15.87 4.82 -6.15
N ASN A 134 -14.98 5.65 -5.57
CA ASN A 134 -14.94 5.86 -4.11
C ASN A 134 -16.20 6.61 -3.62
N MET A 135 -17.19 5.91 -3.08
CA MET A 135 -18.39 6.53 -2.51
C MET A 135 -18.22 6.64 -0.98
N SER A 136 -18.33 7.84 -0.43
CA SER A 136 -18.51 8.03 1.01
C SER A 136 -19.87 7.45 1.42
N ARG A 137 -19.87 6.74 2.54
CA ARG A 137 -21.06 6.10 3.13
C ARG A 137 -22.20 7.13 3.34
N GLU A 138 -23.42 6.64 3.11
CA GLU A 138 -24.69 6.99 3.79
C GLU A 138 -25.62 8.10 3.29
N SER A 139 -25.28 8.98 2.33
CA SER A 139 -26.25 10.02 1.92
C SER A 139 -27.22 9.63 0.78
N VAL A 140 -26.89 8.64 -0.06
CA VAL A 140 -27.71 8.27 -1.23
C VAL A 140 -28.31 6.87 -1.07
N ASN A 141 -29.64 6.80 -1.15
CA ASN A 141 -30.40 5.56 -1.09
C ASN A 141 -30.47 4.88 -2.47
N LEU A 142 -29.33 4.34 -2.91
CA LEU A 142 -29.21 3.61 -4.18
C LEU A 142 -30.16 2.43 -4.30
N SER A 143 -30.62 1.87 -3.17
CA SER A 143 -31.55 0.74 -3.19
C SER A 143 -32.92 1.12 -3.75
N VAL A 144 -33.44 2.29 -3.36
CA VAL A 144 -34.71 2.82 -3.86
C VAL A 144 -34.57 3.23 -5.33
N ILE A 145 -33.47 3.89 -5.68
CA ILE A 145 -33.20 4.32 -7.06
C ILE A 145 -33.13 3.10 -8.00
N ALA A 146 -32.33 2.09 -7.65
CA ALA A 146 -32.21 0.86 -8.43
C ALA A 146 -33.53 0.10 -8.53
N ALA A 147 -34.35 0.09 -7.48
CA ALA A 147 -35.66 -0.57 -7.51
C ALA A 147 -36.63 0.13 -8.48
N TYR A 148 -36.69 1.46 -8.50
CA TYR A 148 -37.49 2.21 -9.48
C TYR A 148 -36.96 2.04 -10.91
N LEU A 149 -35.65 2.00 -11.11
CA LEU A 149 -35.06 1.72 -12.43
C LEU A 149 -35.40 0.32 -12.93
N LEU A 150 -35.42 -0.69 -12.05
CA LEU A 150 -35.82 -2.06 -12.38
C LEU A 150 -37.30 -2.21 -12.75
N LEU A 151 -38.16 -1.23 -12.43
CA LEU A 151 -39.54 -1.21 -12.91
C LEU A 151 -39.66 -0.79 -14.37
N VAL A 152 -38.62 -0.18 -14.94
CA VAL A 152 -38.63 0.43 -16.29
C VAL A 152 -37.61 -0.23 -17.22
N CYS A 153 -36.44 -0.57 -16.69
CA CYS A 153 -35.28 -1.02 -17.44
C CYS A 153 -34.94 -2.49 -17.15
N GLU A 154 -34.23 -3.12 -18.09
CA GLU A 154 -33.59 -4.41 -17.84
C GLU A 154 -32.45 -4.29 -16.82
N GLU A 155 -32.00 -5.42 -16.28
CA GLU A 155 -31.15 -5.43 -15.08
C GLU A 155 -29.81 -4.75 -15.33
N GLU A 156 -29.21 -5.03 -16.48
CA GLU A 156 -27.93 -4.46 -16.88
C GLU A 156 -28.04 -2.95 -17.10
N ASP A 157 -29.08 -2.49 -17.80
CA ASP A 157 -29.25 -1.05 -18.04
C ASP A 157 -29.59 -0.31 -16.73
N ALA A 158 -30.40 -0.91 -15.87
CA ALA A 158 -30.67 -0.40 -14.53
C ALA A 158 -29.38 -0.28 -13.69
N PHE A 159 -28.46 -1.25 -13.80
CA PHE A 159 -27.15 -1.19 -13.15
C PHE A 159 -26.33 0.02 -13.64
N TRP A 160 -26.16 0.16 -14.96
CA TRP A 160 -25.34 1.25 -15.53
C TRP A 160 -25.94 2.63 -15.25
N LEU A 161 -27.26 2.76 -15.26
CA LEU A 161 -27.96 3.99 -14.85
C LEU A 161 -27.76 4.28 -13.36
N THR A 162 -27.90 3.27 -12.50
CA THR A 162 -27.65 3.43 -11.04
C THR A 162 -26.21 3.86 -10.79
N LEU A 163 -25.25 3.29 -11.51
CA LEU A 163 -23.83 3.64 -11.41
C LEU A 163 -23.55 5.07 -11.90
N SER A 164 -24.20 5.48 -13.01
CA SER A 164 -24.11 6.84 -13.53
C SER A 164 -24.62 7.86 -12.50
N ILE A 165 -25.77 7.59 -11.87
CA ILE A 165 -26.34 8.43 -10.82
C ILE A 165 -25.42 8.51 -9.61
N ALA A 166 -24.91 7.36 -9.14
CA ALA A 166 -24.00 7.30 -7.99
C ALA A 166 -22.73 8.15 -8.22
N ASN A 167 -22.17 8.12 -9.44
CA ASN A 167 -21.00 8.92 -9.80
C ASN A 167 -21.30 10.42 -9.89
N GLU A 168 -22.46 10.78 -10.41
CA GLU A 168 -22.86 12.18 -10.56
C GLU A 168 -23.15 12.84 -9.20
N LEU A 169 -23.89 12.14 -8.34
CA LEU A 169 -24.18 12.58 -6.96
C LEU A 169 -22.95 12.55 -6.04
N LYS A 170 -21.87 11.85 -6.40
CA LYS A 170 -20.59 11.92 -5.68
C LYS A 170 -19.86 13.25 -5.92
N SER A 171 -20.00 13.84 -7.11
CA SER A 171 -19.36 15.13 -7.44
C SER A 171 -20.04 16.32 -6.74
N PHE A 172 -21.09 16.07 -5.95
CA PHE A 172 -22.02 17.08 -5.48
C PHE A 172 -21.62 17.72 -4.14
N SER A 173 -20.86 18.82 -4.16
CA SER A 173 -20.55 19.67 -2.99
C SER A 173 -21.55 20.83 -2.82
N HIS A 174 -22.86 20.58 -2.90
CA HIS A 174 -23.83 21.65 -3.18
C HIS A 174 -24.76 22.09 -2.06
N GLN A 175 -24.70 21.52 -0.85
CA GLN A 175 -25.50 22.05 0.26
C GLN A 175 -25.18 23.54 0.49
N LYS A 176 -23.88 23.91 0.42
CA LYS A 176 -23.43 25.31 0.48
C LYS A 176 -23.95 26.16 -0.69
N THR A 177 -23.93 25.63 -1.92
CA THR A 177 -24.44 26.35 -3.11
C THR A 177 -25.94 26.61 -2.98
N LEU A 178 -26.70 25.62 -2.51
CA LEU A 178 -28.14 25.74 -2.32
C LEU A 178 -28.47 26.76 -1.24
N THR A 179 -27.78 26.75 -0.09
CA THR A 179 -27.94 27.78 0.95
C THR A 179 -27.67 29.18 0.41
N THR A 180 -26.61 29.37 -0.38
CA THR A 180 -26.32 30.67 -1.02
C THR A 180 -27.41 31.10 -2.00
N LEU A 181 -27.92 30.17 -2.82
CA LEU A 181 -28.99 30.47 -3.78
C LEU A 181 -30.30 30.84 -3.08
N ILE A 182 -30.62 30.18 -1.97
CA ILE A 182 -31.81 30.46 -1.16
C ILE A 182 -31.69 31.81 -0.47
N GLY A 183 -30.55 32.11 0.16
CA GLY A 183 -30.32 33.44 0.76
C GLY A 183 -30.39 34.59 -0.27
N THR A 184 -30.04 34.31 -1.53
CA THR A 184 -30.08 35.31 -2.62
C THR A 184 -31.47 35.47 -3.23
N HIS A 185 -32.17 34.36 -3.51
CA HIS A 185 -33.41 34.36 -4.30
C HIS A 185 -34.68 34.17 -3.48
N CYS A 186 -34.57 33.69 -2.23
CA CYS A 186 -35.68 33.45 -1.30
C CYS A 186 -35.36 34.02 0.09
N PRO A 187 -35.05 35.33 0.23
CA PRO A 187 -34.57 35.91 1.48
C PRO A 187 -35.58 35.83 2.63
N GLN A 188 -36.88 35.85 2.32
CA GLN A 188 -37.95 35.70 3.33
C GLN A 188 -37.94 34.30 3.96
N ILE A 189 -37.68 33.27 3.16
CA ILE A 189 -37.59 31.88 3.64
C ILE A 189 -36.29 31.69 4.42
N ASP A 190 -35.17 32.24 3.94
CA ASP A 190 -33.88 32.20 4.67
C ASP A 190 -33.98 32.84 6.06
N GLU A 191 -34.71 33.95 6.19
CA GLU A 191 -34.94 34.61 7.47
C GLU A 191 -35.79 33.74 8.42
N ILE A 192 -36.87 33.13 7.94
CA ILE A 192 -37.71 32.21 8.74
C ILE A 192 -36.91 30.98 9.18
N LEU A 193 -36.10 30.39 8.29
CA LEU A 193 -35.24 29.26 8.62
C LEU A 193 -34.25 29.62 9.74
N ARG A 194 -33.69 30.84 9.73
CA ARG A 194 -32.82 31.33 10.81
C ARG A 194 -33.57 31.64 12.10
N GLN A 195 -34.76 32.23 12.01
CA GLN A 195 -35.58 32.55 13.19
C GLN A 195 -36.03 31.30 13.95
N HIS A 196 -36.34 30.22 13.22
CA HIS A 196 -36.78 28.95 13.79
C HIS A 196 -35.65 27.93 14.01
N ASP A 197 -34.39 28.29 13.72
CA ASP A 197 -33.20 27.43 13.82
C ASP A 197 -33.33 26.10 13.03
N ILE A 198 -33.91 26.18 11.82
CA ILE A 198 -34.16 25.02 10.96
C ILE A 198 -33.04 24.89 9.92
N GLU A 199 -32.27 23.82 10.02
CA GLU A 199 -31.25 23.51 9.01
C GLU A 199 -31.87 22.83 7.78
N LEU A 200 -32.10 23.60 6.72
CA LEU A 200 -32.69 23.10 5.46
C LEU A 200 -31.83 22.01 4.78
N SER A 201 -30.55 21.92 5.10
CA SER A 201 -29.65 20.88 4.59
C SER A 201 -30.14 19.47 4.96
N LEU A 202 -30.73 19.32 6.16
CA LEU A 202 -31.27 18.06 6.65
C LEU A 202 -32.49 17.61 5.83
N ILE A 203 -33.37 18.54 5.48
CA ILE A 203 -34.57 18.27 4.67
C ILE A 203 -34.19 17.95 3.22
N THR A 204 -33.40 18.83 2.60
CA THR A 204 -33.01 18.70 1.18
C THR A 204 -32.09 17.50 0.93
N SER A 205 -31.25 17.12 1.91
CA SER A 205 -30.48 15.87 1.83
C SER A 205 -31.39 14.65 1.77
N HIS A 206 -32.51 14.65 2.50
CA HIS A 206 -33.47 13.56 2.44
C HIS A 206 -34.18 13.50 1.09
N TRP A 207 -34.54 14.65 0.50
CA TRP A 207 -35.10 14.73 -0.86
C TRP A 207 -34.14 14.18 -1.92
N PHE A 208 -32.87 14.58 -1.88
CA PHE A 208 -31.88 14.18 -2.87
C PHE A 208 -31.42 12.74 -2.71
N SER A 209 -31.52 12.17 -1.50
CA SER A 209 -31.08 10.80 -1.20
C SER A 209 -31.67 9.75 -2.15
N ALA A 210 -32.89 9.95 -2.63
CA ALA A 210 -33.56 9.04 -3.56
C ALA A 210 -34.13 9.78 -4.79
N LEU A 211 -33.54 10.92 -5.20
CA LEU A 211 -34.01 11.73 -6.34
C LEU A 211 -35.52 12.04 -6.27
N PHE A 212 -36.00 12.50 -5.09
CA PHE A 212 -37.42 12.77 -4.77
C PHE A 212 -38.36 11.56 -4.74
N ALA A 213 -37.87 10.34 -4.95
CA ALA A 213 -38.72 9.15 -5.08
C ALA A 213 -39.48 8.76 -3.81
N ALA A 214 -39.07 9.24 -2.63
CA ALA A 214 -39.77 9.02 -1.37
C ALA A 214 -40.94 10.00 -1.14
N PHE A 215 -41.00 11.11 -1.90
CA PHE A 215 -41.91 12.22 -1.63
C PHE A 215 -42.93 12.47 -2.74
N ILE A 216 -42.63 12.03 -3.97
CA ILE A 216 -43.58 12.12 -5.09
C ILE A 216 -44.37 10.81 -5.14
N PRO A 217 -45.68 10.83 -4.80
CA PRO A 217 -46.48 9.62 -4.67
C PRO A 217 -46.82 8.97 -6.02
N GLU A 218 -46.94 9.78 -7.09
CA GLU A 218 -47.25 9.25 -8.42
C GLU A 218 -45.98 8.87 -9.18
N THR A 219 -45.78 7.57 -9.40
CA THR A 219 -44.63 7.03 -10.15
C THR A 219 -44.51 7.64 -11.55
N ARG A 220 -45.63 7.92 -12.22
CA ARG A 220 -45.60 8.55 -13.56
C ARG A 220 -44.96 9.93 -13.51
N THR A 221 -45.31 10.75 -12.53
CA THR A 221 -44.77 12.11 -12.36
C THR A 221 -43.30 12.08 -11.94
N LEU A 222 -42.93 11.13 -11.06
CA LEU A 222 -41.53 10.88 -10.71
C LEU A 222 -40.67 10.54 -11.93
N LEU A 223 -41.16 9.66 -12.82
CA LEU A 223 -40.42 9.27 -14.02
C LEU A 223 -40.21 10.45 -14.99
N HIS A 224 -41.13 11.41 -15.05
CA HIS A 224 -40.93 12.64 -15.83
C HIS A 224 -39.91 13.58 -15.20
N LEU A 225 -39.84 13.65 -13.86
CA LEU A 225 -38.74 14.34 -13.18
C LEU A 225 -37.40 13.68 -13.52
N TRP A 226 -37.37 12.35 -13.61
CA TRP A 226 -36.18 11.61 -14.03
C TRP A 226 -35.84 11.80 -15.51
N ASP A 227 -36.84 11.97 -16.39
CA ASP A 227 -36.61 12.35 -17.79
C ASP A 227 -35.83 13.68 -17.88
N LEU A 228 -36.18 14.68 -17.04
CA LEU A 228 -35.44 15.94 -16.93
C LEU A 228 -34.05 15.74 -16.31
N TYR A 229 -33.96 14.98 -15.22
CA TYR A 229 -32.70 14.70 -14.52
C TYR A 229 -31.68 14.02 -15.42
N PHE A 230 -32.05 12.99 -16.17
CA PHE A 230 -31.09 12.28 -17.03
C PHE A 230 -30.60 13.12 -18.21
N TYR A 231 -31.36 14.14 -18.61
CA TYR A 231 -30.97 15.03 -19.69
C TYR A 231 -30.15 16.23 -19.21
N PHE A 232 -30.69 17.01 -18.27
CA PHE A 232 -30.03 18.22 -17.77
C PHE A 232 -29.01 17.94 -16.66
N GLY A 233 -29.03 16.73 -16.11
CA GLY A 233 -28.24 16.33 -14.96
C GLY A 233 -28.86 16.77 -13.64
N SER A 234 -28.05 16.59 -12.62
CA SER A 234 -28.30 16.85 -11.20
C SER A 234 -28.61 18.32 -10.85
N ILE A 235 -28.40 19.27 -11.76
CA ILE A 235 -28.85 20.66 -11.61
C ILE A 235 -30.38 20.78 -11.45
N VAL A 236 -31.12 19.82 -12.02
CA VAL A 236 -32.60 19.73 -11.92
C VAL A 236 -33.05 19.63 -10.48
N LEU A 237 -32.27 18.99 -9.60
CA LEU A 237 -32.60 18.86 -8.19
C LEU A 237 -32.67 20.23 -7.50
N PHE A 238 -31.77 21.16 -7.85
CA PHE A 238 -31.80 22.54 -7.34
C PHE A 238 -32.93 23.35 -7.97
N GLN A 239 -33.17 23.18 -9.26
CA GLN A 239 -34.26 23.87 -9.97
C GLN A 239 -35.61 23.50 -9.36
N ILE A 240 -35.86 22.22 -9.11
CA ILE A 240 -37.08 21.76 -8.45
C ILE A 240 -37.17 22.30 -7.02
N THR A 241 -36.07 22.23 -6.25
CA THR A 241 -36.06 22.73 -4.86
C THR A 241 -36.37 24.22 -4.77
N LEU A 242 -35.70 25.06 -5.56
CA LEU A 242 -35.98 26.50 -5.59
C LEU A 242 -37.38 26.81 -6.11
N GLY A 243 -37.83 26.09 -7.15
CA GLY A 243 -39.19 26.22 -7.66
C GLY A 243 -40.24 25.92 -6.60
N LEU A 244 -40.05 24.84 -5.81
CA LEU A 244 -40.98 24.47 -4.74
C LEU A 244 -41.06 25.55 -3.66
N LEU A 245 -39.91 26.06 -3.21
CA LEU A 245 -39.82 27.11 -2.19
C LEU A 245 -40.45 28.42 -2.67
N VAL A 246 -40.19 28.83 -3.92
CA VAL A 246 -40.76 30.07 -4.49
C VAL A 246 -42.28 29.94 -4.66
N CYS A 247 -42.77 28.82 -5.20
CA CYS A 247 -44.20 28.62 -5.43
C CYS A 247 -45.02 28.55 -4.13
N HIS A 248 -44.43 28.08 -3.03
CA HIS A 248 -45.12 27.90 -1.74
C HIS A 248 -44.66 28.90 -0.66
N ASN A 249 -43.95 29.96 -1.05
CA ASN A 249 -43.38 30.95 -0.13
C ASN A 249 -44.44 31.53 0.84
N HIS A 250 -45.64 31.84 0.35
CA HIS A 250 -46.70 32.41 1.19
C HIS A 250 -47.18 31.44 2.27
N SER A 251 -47.36 30.15 1.93
CA SER A 251 -47.81 29.12 2.88
C SER A 251 -46.80 28.88 3.99
N ILE A 252 -45.50 28.98 3.68
CA ILE A 252 -44.42 28.76 4.66
C ILE A 252 -44.27 30.00 5.56
N CYS A 253 -44.53 31.20 5.03
CA CYS A 253 -44.41 32.45 5.77
C CYS A 253 -45.52 32.72 6.80
N GLU A 254 -46.67 32.05 6.67
CA GLU A 254 -47.81 32.24 7.59
C GLU A 254 -47.71 31.39 8.86
N ASP A 255 -46.88 30.33 8.85
CA ASP A 255 -46.71 29.41 9.96
C ASP A 255 -45.80 30.00 11.05
N LYS A 256 -46.30 30.03 12.29
CA LYS A 256 -45.58 30.62 13.45
C LYS A 256 -44.88 29.59 14.34
N ASP A 257 -45.13 28.31 14.11
CA ASP A 257 -44.60 27.21 14.92
C ASP A 257 -43.49 26.50 14.14
N SER A 258 -42.30 26.36 14.74
CA SER A 258 -41.14 25.72 14.12
C SER A 258 -41.45 24.30 13.64
N ALA A 259 -42.30 23.55 14.37
CA ALA A 259 -42.67 22.19 13.99
C ALA A 259 -43.55 22.16 12.74
N ASN A 260 -44.49 23.11 12.61
CA ASN A 260 -45.35 23.22 11.44
C ASN A 260 -44.54 23.70 10.23
N VAL A 261 -43.65 24.69 10.40
CA VAL A 261 -42.73 25.12 9.33
C VAL A 261 -41.87 23.94 8.84
N PHE A 262 -41.33 23.13 9.75
CA PHE A 262 -40.54 21.95 9.38
C PHE A 262 -41.36 20.90 8.61
N ASN A 263 -42.57 20.57 9.09
CA ASN A 263 -43.44 19.58 8.44
C ASN A 263 -43.91 20.08 7.06
N SER A 264 -44.40 21.33 6.99
CA SER A 264 -44.80 22.00 5.75
C SER A 264 -43.65 22.01 4.74
N LEU A 265 -42.42 22.31 5.17
CA LEU A 265 -41.23 22.22 4.34
C LEU A 265 -40.99 20.79 3.88
N SER A 266 -40.91 19.81 4.79
CA SER A 266 -40.57 18.42 4.47
C SER A 266 -41.52 17.77 3.45
N ASP A 267 -42.81 18.09 3.55
CA ASP A 267 -43.87 17.58 2.67
C ASP A 267 -44.03 18.36 1.35
N LEU A 268 -43.25 19.44 1.12
CA LEU A 268 -43.35 20.25 -0.10
C LEU A 268 -43.36 19.47 -1.42
N PRO A 269 -42.51 18.45 -1.63
CA PRO A 269 -42.50 17.74 -2.91
C PRO A 269 -43.78 16.93 -3.18
N SER A 270 -44.60 16.66 -2.16
CA SER A 270 -45.91 16.00 -2.33
C SER A 270 -46.92 16.86 -3.11
N ASN A 271 -46.67 18.17 -3.22
CA ASN A 271 -47.47 19.09 -4.02
C ASN A 271 -47.27 18.90 -5.53
N ILE A 272 -46.25 18.13 -5.95
CA ILE A 272 -46.03 17.77 -7.35
C ILE A 272 -46.96 16.61 -7.73
N LYS A 273 -48.18 16.95 -8.16
CA LYS A 273 -49.21 15.97 -8.55
C LYS A 273 -49.08 15.57 -10.01
N ASP A 274 -49.09 16.55 -10.91
CA ASP A 274 -49.15 16.31 -12.35
C ASP A 274 -47.90 16.83 -13.10
N LEU A 275 -47.74 16.39 -14.36
CA LEU A 275 -46.68 16.86 -15.25
C LEU A 275 -46.68 18.39 -15.43
N SER A 276 -47.87 19.01 -15.51
CA SER A 276 -47.99 20.46 -15.64
C SER A 276 -47.47 21.19 -14.42
N SER A 277 -47.76 20.69 -13.21
CA SER A 277 -47.25 21.23 -11.94
C SER A 277 -45.73 21.08 -11.86
N LEU A 278 -45.20 19.91 -12.25
CA LEU A 278 -43.76 19.65 -12.31
C LEU A 278 -43.04 20.64 -13.24
N LEU A 279 -43.55 20.85 -14.45
CA LEU A 279 -42.96 21.77 -15.43
C LEU A 279 -43.05 23.23 -14.98
N LEU A 280 -44.14 23.64 -14.33
CA LEU A 280 -44.29 24.98 -13.76
C LEU A 280 -43.23 25.23 -12.67
N ILE A 281 -43.07 24.29 -11.74
CA ILE A 281 -42.08 24.37 -10.65
C ILE A 281 -40.67 24.39 -11.22
N TRP A 282 -40.37 23.47 -12.15
CA TRP A 282 -39.07 23.38 -12.80
C TRP A 282 -38.72 24.66 -13.57
N SER A 283 -39.62 25.16 -14.42
CA SER A 283 -39.40 26.38 -15.21
C SER A 283 -39.29 27.64 -14.34
N THR A 284 -39.92 27.64 -13.17
CA THR A 284 -39.74 28.71 -12.16
C THR A 284 -38.33 28.66 -11.59
N GLY A 285 -37.84 27.47 -11.22
CA GLY A 285 -36.47 27.27 -10.73
C GLY A 285 -35.38 27.51 -11.78
N GLU A 286 -35.63 27.14 -13.04
CA GLU A 286 -34.69 27.29 -14.17
C GLU A 286 -34.25 28.75 -14.35
N LYS A 287 -35.16 29.70 -14.17
CA LYS A 287 -34.89 31.14 -14.30
C LYS A 287 -33.79 31.64 -13.35
N PHE A 288 -33.66 31.04 -12.19
CA PHE A 288 -32.69 31.45 -11.17
C PHE A 288 -31.29 30.82 -11.39
N ILE A 289 -31.21 29.76 -12.20
CA ILE A 289 -30.00 28.95 -12.36
C ILE A 289 -29.32 29.15 -13.73
N GLN A 290 -29.93 29.93 -14.63
CA GLN A 290 -29.38 30.22 -15.98
C GLN A 290 -27.94 30.79 -16.00
N TYR A 291 -27.46 31.36 -14.89
CA TYR A 291 -26.12 31.95 -14.78
C TYR A 291 -25.00 30.98 -14.34
N LEU A 292 -25.31 29.69 -14.11
CA LEU A 292 -24.32 28.69 -13.68
C LEU A 292 -23.80 27.76 -14.79
N ASN A 293 -24.23 27.91 -16.05
CA ASN A 293 -23.73 27.10 -17.16
C ASN A 293 -22.38 27.63 -17.68
N PRO A 294 -21.26 26.88 -17.58
CA PRO A 294 -20.10 27.15 -18.43
C PRO A 294 -20.48 26.75 -19.87
N SER A 295 -20.42 27.71 -20.79
CA SER A 295 -20.64 27.48 -22.22
C SER A 295 -19.67 26.41 -22.78
N PRO A 296 -20.11 25.53 -23.69
CA PRO A 296 -19.24 24.53 -24.31
C PRO A 296 -18.36 25.23 -25.36
N THR A 297 -17.08 25.39 -25.06
CA THR A 297 -16.10 25.83 -26.06
C THR A 297 -15.96 24.74 -27.12
N GLN A 298 -16.18 25.10 -28.39
CA GLN A 298 -15.96 24.26 -29.56
C GLN A 298 -14.50 23.78 -29.60
N SER A 299 -14.24 22.54 -29.22
CA SER A 299 -12.98 21.87 -29.56
C SER A 299 -13.06 21.40 -31.00
N GLN A 300 -12.34 22.10 -31.87
CA GLN A 300 -11.98 21.59 -33.18
C GLN A 300 -11.22 20.28 -33.03
N ILE A 301 -11.58 19.37 -33.92
CA ILE A 301 -10.91 18.11 -34.21
C ILE A 301 -9.44 18.42 -34.55
N SER A 302 -8.52 17.85 -33.78
CA SER A 302 -7.28 17.33 -34.33
C SER A 302 -6.93 16.05 -33.61
N ASP A 303 -7.03 14.97 -34.38
CA ASP A 303 -6.40 13.70 -34.08
C ASP A 303 -4.95 13.91 -33.64
N ASN A 304 -4.58 13.35 -32.50
CA ASN A 304 -3.26 12.74 -32.36
C ASN A 304 -3.30 11.71 -31.23
N SER A 305 -3.28 10.46 -31.66
CA SER A 305 -2.81 9.30 -30.93
C SER A 305 -1.50 9.60 -30.17
N SER A 306 -1.55 9.59 -28.84
CA SER A 306 -0.46 9.06 -28.03
C SER A 306 -0.91 8.86 -26.58
N ILE A 307 -0.74 7.62 -26.15
CA ILE A 307 -0.62 7.22 -24.75
C ILE A 307 0.51 8.03 -24.11
N HIS A 308 0.24 8.76 -23.02
CA HIS A 308 1.04 8.75 -21.78
C HIS A 308 0.55 9.82 -20.78
N SER A 309 0.33 9.36 -19.54
CA SER A 309 0.57 10.04 -18.25
C SER A 309 0.71 11.57 -18.22
N SER A 310 -0.06 12.24 -17.36
CA SER A 310 0.47 12.83 -16.11
C SER A 310 -0.48 13.86 -15.45
N SER A 311 -0.43 13.86 -14.12
CA SER A 311 -0.43 15.03 -13.23
C SER A 311 -1.62 16.00 -13.19
N LEU A 312 -2.28 16.00 -12.02
CA LEU A 312 -2.76 17.17 -11.28
C LEU A 312 -2.20 18.51 -11.79
N SER A 313 -3.04 19.28 -12.46
CA SER A 313 -2.85 20.71 -12.63
C SER A 313 -3.42 21.44 -11.41
N LEU A 314 -2.54 21.99 -10.56
CA LEU A 314 -2.91 22.93 -9.50
C LEU A 314 -3.39 24.27 -10.10
N PRO A 315 -4.35 24.97 -9.46
CA PRO A 315 -4.80 26.29 -9.89
C PRO A 315 -3.65 27.31 -9.82
N SER A 316 -3.67 28.27 -10.76
CA SER A 316 -2.78 29.42 -10.78
C SER A 316 -3.17 30.39 -9.67
N PHE A 317 -2.25 30.71 -8.77
CA PHE A 317 -2.44 31.73 -7.73
C PHE A 317 -2.24 33.12 -8.34
N ASN A 318 -3.33 33.87 -8.52
CA ASN A 318 -3.30 35.32 -8.63
C ASN A 318 -3.41 35.93 -7.22
N ALA A 319 -2.64 36.96 -6.95
CA ALA A 319 -2.31 37.46 -5.61
C ALA A 319 -3.39 38.32 -4.92
N GLU A 320 -4.65 38.31 -5.36
CA GLU A 320 -5.69 39.25 -4.86
C GLU A 320 -6.79 38.64 -3.98
N THR A 321 -6.76 37.33 -3.69
CA THR A 321 -7.81 36.63 -2.89
C THR A 321 -7.32 36.13 -1.52
N TYR A 322 -6.61 36.96 -0.76
CA TYR A 322 -5.85 36.51 0.41
C TYR A 322 -6.68 36.02 1.62
N ASP A 323 -7.93 36.50 1.80
CA ASP A 323 -8.69 36.25 3.04
C ASP A 323 -9.67 35.06 2.93
N THR A 324 -10.28 34.85 1.76
CA THR A 324 -11.06 33.64 1.47
C THR A 324 -10.18 32.39 1.39
N ASP A 325 -8.89 32.55 1.06
CA ASP A 325 -7.92 31.45 0.92
C ASP A 325 -7.47 30.84 2.26
N LEU A 326 -7.52 31.57 3.38
CA LEU A 326 -7.05 31.08 4.67
C LEU A 326 -7.95 29.96 5.25
N LYS A 327 -9.26 30.08 5.08
CA LYS A 327 -10.21 29.01 5.48
C LYS A 327 -10.09 27.79 4.58
N THR A 328 -10.00 27.97 3.26
CA THR A 328 -9.76 26.86 2.30
C THR A 328 -8.40 26.21 2.51
N LYS A 329 -7.37 26.97 2.91
CA LYS A 329 -6.05 26.48 3.27
C LYS A 329 -6.10 25.60 4.50
N ASN A 330 -6.72 26.05 5.59
CA ASN A 330 -6.81 25.24 6.81
C ASN A 330 -7.59 23.94 6.56
N ILE A 331 -8.71 24.02 5.82
CA ILE A 331 -9.49 22.83 5.42
C ILE A 331 -8.64 21.85 4.59
N ARG A 332 -7.87 22.35 3.62
CA ARG A 332 -6.98 21.51 2.80
C ARG A 332 -5.84 20.91 3.64
N GLN A 333 -5.27 21.67 4.57
CA GLN A 333 -4.22 21.17 5.45
C GLN A 333 -4.74 20.04 6.34
N THR A 334 -5.92 20.20 6.94
CA THR A 334 -6.56 19.13 7.71
C THR A 334 -6.86 17.91 6.83
N SER A 335 -7.37 18.10 5.61
CA SER A 335 -7.63 17.00 4.66
C SER A 335 -6.37 16.18 4.35
N ILE A 336 -5.23 16.84 4.13
CA ILE A 336 -3.96 16.16 3.81
C ILE A 336 -3.46 15.32 5.01
N ILE A 337 -3.63 15.82 6.23
CA ILE A 337 -3.26 15.07 7.44
C ILE A 337 -4.21 13.88 7.66
N VAL A 338 -5.51 14.05 7.40
CA VAL A 338 -6.48 12.94 7.45
C VAL A 338 -6.13 11.85 6.44
N GLU A 339 -5.74 12.21 5.21
CA GLU A 339 -5.27 11.23 4.21
C GLU A 339 -4.02 10.46 4.67
N LEU A 340 -3.08 11.14 5.35
CA LEU A 340 -1.93 10.48 5.96
C LEU A 340 -2.37 9.50 7.05
N HIS A 341 -3.23 9.94 7.95
CA HIS A 341 -3.74 9.12 9.04
C HIS A 341 -4.50 7.88 8.53
N GLU A 342 -5.35 8.02 7.52
CA GLU A 342 -6.04 6.90 6.86
C GLU A 342 -5.07 5.92 6.18
N ALA A 343 -3.99 6.42 5.57
CA ALA A 343 -2.97 5.57 4.96
C ALA A 343 -2.24 4.75 6.04
N ILE A 344 -1.93 5.37 7.18
CA ILE A 344 -1.30 4.75 8.34
C ILE A 344 -2.23 3.72 8.98
N GLU A 345 -3.50 4.06 9.17
CA GLU A 345 -4.53 3.16 9.72
C GLU A 345 -4.75 1.94 8.82
N ALA A 346 -4.72 2.12 7.49
CA ALA A 346 -4.80 1.02 6.55
C ALA A 346 -3.62 0.03 6.67
N ILE A 347 -2.42 0.52 6.98
CA ILE A 347 -1.26 -0.32 7.29
C ILE A 347 -1.50 -1.04 8.62
N GLY A 348 -1.97 -0.34 9.67
CA GLY A 348 -2.31 -0.97 10.95
C GLY A 348 -3.30 -2.13 10.83
N ARG A 349 -4.43 -1.90 10.16
CA ARG A 349 -5.47 -2.93 9.92
C ARG A 349 -4.94 -4.12 9.11
N HIS A 350 -4.00 -3.89 8.19
CA HIS A 350 -3.36 -4.96 7.43
C HIS A 350 -2.59 -5.90 8.36
N PHE A 351 -1.84 -5.36 9.31
CA PHE A 351 -1.12 -6.16 10.31
C PHE A 351 -2.09 -6.86 11.27
N GLU A 352 -3.19 -6.22 11.68
CA GLU A 352 -4.22 -6.86 12.52
C GLU A 352 -4.90 -8.06 11.84
N VAL A 353 -5.16 -7.98 10.53
CA VAL A 353 -5.78 -9.08 9.76
C VAL A 353 -4.83 -10.26 9.60
N HIS A 354 -3.55 -9.99 9.36
CA HIS A 354 -2.57 -11.03 9.06
C HIS A 354 -1.83 -11.56 10.30
N GLU A 355 -1.92 -10.88 11.45
CA GLU A 355 -1.36 -11.32 12.72
C GLU A 355 -2.36 -11.14 13.88
N PRO A 356 -3.08 -12.21 14.28
CA PRO A 356 -4.10 -12.12 15.34
C PRO A 356 -3.54 -11.73 16.72
N SER A 357 -2.25 -11.92 16.97
CA SER A 357 -1.58 -11.48 18.20
C SER A 357 -1.25 -9.98 18.22
N PHE A 358 -1.44 -9.30 17.09
CA PHE A 358 -1.19 -7.88 16.93
C PHE A 358 -2.46 -7.13 17.31
N HIS A 359 -2.43 -6.38 18.41
CA HIS A 359 -3.54 -5.54 18.87
C HIS A 359 -2.99 -4.13 19.07
N SER A 360 -3.36 -3.20 18.19
CA SER A 360 -2.87 -1.82 18.26
C SER A 360 -3.97 -0.84 18.64
N ASN A 361 -3.69 0.05 19.58
CA ASN A 361 -4.49 1.26 19.76
C ASN A 361 -4.03 2.28 18.71
N LEU A 362 -4.82 2.46 17.66
CA LEU A 362 -4.57 3.33 16.49
C LEU A 362 -4.73 4.83 16.81
N ILE A 363 -4.26 5.30 17.96
CA ILE A 363 -4.42 6.70 18.41
C ILE A 363 -3.03 7.36 18.54
N PRO A 364 -2.70 8.35 17.70
CA PRO A 364 -1.44 9.09 17.79
C PRO A 364 -1.39 9.95 19.06
N ASP A 365 -0.24 9.99 19.72
CA ASP A 365 -0.03 10.87 20.88
C ASP A 365 0.42 12.26 20.43
N TYR A 366 -0.49 13.23 20.51
CA TYR A 366 -0.20 14.63 20.20
C TYR A 366 0.20 15.45 21.42
N SER A 367 0.22 14.87 22.63
CA SER A 367 0.56 15.60 23.86
C SER A 367 1.99 16.15 23.86
N VAL A 368 2.87 15.57 23.03
CA VAL A 368 4.29 15.91 22.90
C VAL A 368 4.53 17.05 21.88
N VAL A 369 3.51 17.50 21.15
CA VAL A 369 3.66 18.48 20.04
C VAL A 369 3.98 19.90 20.54
N ASP A 370 3.55 20.27 21.76
CA ASP A 370 3.71 21.61 22.35
C ASP A 370 5.01 21.80 23.16
N ASN A 371 5.73 20.71 23.50
CA ASN A 371 6.99 20.81 24.22
C ASN A 371 8.09 21.27 23.24
N ASN A 372 8.43 22.55 23.31
CA ASN A 372 9.47 23.16 22.47
C ASN A 372 10.90 22.83 22.92
N GLU A 373 11.05 22.11 24.02
CA GLU A 373 12.32 21.62 24.54
C GLU A 373 12.17 20.11 24.82
N ASP A 374 13.20 19.34 24.46
CA ASP A 374 13.43 17.93 24.82
C ASP A 374 12.97 16.81 23.85
N ASP A 375 13.28 16.94 22.56
CA ASP A 375 13.37 15.79 21.65
C ASP A 375 14.42 14.75 22.13
N GLU A 376 15.43 15.17 22.91
CA GLU A 376 16.45 14.28 23.51
C GLU A 376 15.91 13.54 24.75
N GLU A 377 15.18 14.20 25.65
CA GLU A 377 14.61 13.53 26.83
C GLU A 377 13.47 12.58 26.44
N TYR A 378 12.67 12.92 25.41
CA TYR A 378 11.66 12.00 24.86
C TYR A 378 12.30 10.77 24.20
N ASN A 379 13.37 10.94 23.42
CA ASN A 379 14.12 9.82 22.84
C ASN A 379 14.81 8.95 23.91
N GLN A 380 15.33 9.57 24.99
CA GLN A 380 15.88 8.86 26.14
C GLN A 380 14.78 8.14 26.94
N ARG A 381 13.61 8.74 27.15
CA ARG A 381 12.44 8.10 27.80
C ARG A 381 11.92 6.93 26.98
N LYS A 382 11.89 7.04 25.64
CA LYS A 382 11.48 5.97 24.71
C LYS A 382 12.51 4.84 24.61
N GLN A 383 13.81 5.16 24.69
CA GLN A 383 14.87 4.16 24.90
C GLN A 383 14.75 3.45 26.25
N ARG A 384 14.41 4.18 27.32
CA ARG A 384 14.14 3.61 28.66
C ARG A 384 12.89 2.71 28.70
N MET A 385 11.90 2.95 27.83
CA MET A 385 10.70 2.10 27.70
C MET A 385 10.96 0.77 26.97
N ARG A 386 12.09 0.59 26.28
CA ARG A 386 12.56 -0.74 25.84
C ARG A 386 13.29 -1.39 27.02
N GLN A 387 12.54 -1.82 28.02
CA GLN A 387 13.12 -2.55 29.15
C GLN A 387 13.74 -3.84 28.62
N LYS A 388 15.07 -3.95 28.66
CA LYS A 388 15.79 -5.16 28.25
C LYS A 388 15.24 -6.33 29.06
N ARG A 389 14.80 -7.41 28.42
CA ARG A 389 14.36 -8.63 29.12
C ARG A 389 15.40 -9.73 28.96
N ALA A 390 15.45 -10.63 29.93
CA ALA A 390 16.32 -11.80 29.89
C ALA A 390 15.53 -13.06 30.26
N LYS A 391 15.84 -14.16 29.59
CA LYS A 391 15.27 -15.47 29.89
C LYS A 391 16.20 -16.19 30.87
N ALA A 392 15.65 -16.65 31.97
CA ALA A 392 16.39 -17.48 32.92
C ALA A 392 16.80 -18.81 32.28
N LEU A 393 18.09 -19.12 32.29
CA LEU A 393 18.62 -20.38 31.74
C LEU A 393 18.58 -21.51 32.78
N ILE A 394 18.57 -21.15 34.06
CA ILE A 394 18.54 -22.05 35.20
C ILE A 394 17.67 -21.46 36.32
N ASP A 395 17.33 -22.30 37.31
CA ASP A 395 16.65 -21.84 38.52
C ASP A 395 17.64 -21.06 39.41
N PHE A 396 17.22 -19.93 39.95
CA PHE A 396 17.95 -19.17 40.95
C PHE A 396 17.04 -18.91 42.15
N GLN A 397 17.37 -19.54 43.28
CA GLN A 397 16.61 -19.36 44.52
C GLN A 397 17.11 -18.12 45.26
N ARG A 398 16.17 -17.27 45.64
CA ARG A 398 16.41 -16.10 46.49
C ARG A 398 16.74 -16.55 47.91
N HIS A 399 17.89 -16.13 48.44
CA HIS A 399 18.28 -16.34 49.83
C HIS A 399 18.14 -15.05 50.64
N ASP A 400 18.46 -13.91 50.03
CA ASP A 400 18.41 -12.59 50.68
C ASP A 400 17.34 -11.66 50.11
N SER A 401 16.99 -10.61 50.87
CA SER A 401 15.92 -9.67 50.51
C SER A 401 16.23 -8.79 49.30
N ASP A 402 17.49 -8.68 48.92
CA ASP A 402 17.98 -7.92 47.77
C ASP A 402 18.18 -8.78 46.52
N GLU A 403 18.12 -10.12 46.63
CA GLU A 403 18.20 -11.05 45.50
C GLU A 403 16.85 -11.25 44.79
N LEU A 404 16.88 -11.42 43.47
CA LEU A 404 15.70 -11.75 42.66
C LEU A 404 15.68 -13.24 42.31
N GLY A 405 14.80 -14.01 42.94
CA GLY A 405 14.62 -15.43 42.62
C GLY A 405 13.76 -15.66 41.38
N PHE A 406 14.13 -16.64 40.55
CA PHE A 406 13.44 -17.00 39.30
C PHE A 406 13.62 -18.49 38.98
N ARG A 407 12.73 -19.04 38.16
CA ARG A 407 12.83 -20.40 37.60
C ARG A 407 13.33 -20.36 36.17
N LYS A 408 13.92 -21.47 35.70
CA LYS A 408 14.32 -21.68 34.32
C LYS A 408 13.15 -21.39 33.39
N ASN A 409 13.42 -20.58 32.37
CA ASN A 409 12.49 -20.00 31.40
C ASN A 409 11.64 -18.82 31.87
N ASP A 410 11.77 -18.35 33.11
CA ASP A 410 11.13 -17.09 33.52
C ASP A 410 11.72 -15.90 32.74
N ILE A 411 10.88 -14.91 32.46
CA ILE A 411 11.26 -13.70 31.74
C ILE A 411 11.43 -12.56 32.74
N ILE A 412 12.67 -12.12 32.91
CA ILE A 412 13.07 -11.10 33.88
C ILE A 412 13.26 -9.78 33.15
N THR A 413 12.65 -8.72 33.68
CA THR A 413 12.86 -7.35 33.19
C THR A 413 14.15 -6.80 33.80
N ILE A 414 15.16 -6.47 32.98
CA ILE A 414 16.43 -5.89 33.43
C ILE A 414 16.23 -4.39 33.71
N VAL A 415 16.51 -3.99 34.94
CA VAL A 415 16.43 -2.61 35.44
C VAL A 415 17.82 -1.94 35.47
N SER A 416 18.91 -2.69 35.65
CA SER A 416 20.28 -2.15 35.60
C SER A 416 21.32 -3.21 35.26
N GLU A 417 22.24 -2.88 34.34
CA GLU A 417 23.38 -3.70 33.90
C GLU A 417 24.74 -3.05 34.22
N ARG A 418 24.79 -2.14 35.20
CA ARG A 418 26.00 -1.35 35.54
C ARG A 418 27.21 -2.21 35.94
N ASP A 419 26.96 -3.44 36.38
CA ASP A 419 27.99 -4.41 36.77
C ASP A 419 27.92 -5.61 35.80
N GLU A 420 29.08 -6.05 35.31
CA GLU A 420 29.21 -7.16 34.35
C GLU A 420 28.76 -8.51 34.92
N HIS A 421 28.80 -8.67 36.24
CA HIS A 421 28.55 -9.95 36.92
C HIS A 421 27.18 -10.00 37.60
N CYS A 422 26.65 -8.84 38.02
CA CYS A 422 25.43 -8.73 38.81
C CYS A 422 24.47 -7.69 38.22
N TRP A 423 23.32 -8.13 37.72
CA TRP A 423 22.30 -7.24 37.18
C TRP A 423 21.14 -7.07 38.15
N VAL A 424 20.43 -5.95 38.06
CA VAL A 424 19.19 -5.73 38.81
C VAL A 424 18.03 -5.94 37.86
N GLY A 425 17.03 -6.73 38.26
CA GLY A 425 15.82 -6.93 37.48
C GLY A 425 14.55 -7.05 38.31
N GLU A 426 13.44 -7.22 37.61
CA GLU A 426 12.09 -7.32 38.16
C GLU A 426 11.34 -8.51 37.56
N LEU A 427 10.67 -9.29 38.42
CA LEU A 427 9.84 -10.44 38.06
C LEU A 427 8.65 -10.51 39.03
N ASN A 428 7.42 -10.58 38.52
CA ASN A 428 6.18 -10.66 39.33
C ASN A 428 6.05 -9.56 40.42
N GLY A 429 6.52 -8.34 40.13
CA GLY A 429 6.50 -7.21 41.08
C GLY A 429 7.56 -7.26 42.18
N LEU A 430 8.44 -8.27 42.16
CA LEU A 430 9.63 -8.35 43.01
C LEU A 430 10.83 -7.84 42.23
N ARG A 431 11.65 -7.00 42.87
CA ARG A 431 12.88 -6.43 42.31
C ARG A 431 14.08 -6.80 43.15
N GLY A 432 15.17 -7.19 42.51
CA GLY A 432 16.41 -7.59 43.18
C GLY A 432 17.55 -7.81 42.19
N TRP A 433 18.74 -8.05 42.70
CA TRP A 433 19.90 -8.39 41.89
C TRP A 433 19.94 -9.90 41.58
N PHE A 434 20.59 -10.25 40.48
CA PHE A 434 20.86 -11.63 40.10
C PHE A 434 22.14 -11.75 39.26
N PRO A 435 22.78 -12.93 39.21
CA PRO A 435 23.99 -13.13 38.40
C PRO A 435 23.69 -13.08 36.90
N ALA A 436 24.39 -12.21 36.16
CA ALA A 436 24.22 -12.03 34.72
C ALA A 436 24.39 -13.33 33.91
N LYS A 437 25.27 -14.24 34.36
CA LYS A 437 25.54 -15.54 33.74
C LYS A 437 24.37 -16.54 33.77
N PHE A 438 23.34 -16.30 34.58
CA PHE A 438 22.20 -17.22 34.74
C PHE A 438 21.04 -16.91 33.81
N VAL A 439 21.17 -15.84 33.03
CA VAL A 439 20.15 -15.39 32.11
C VAL A 439 20.75 -15.21 30.73
N GLU A 440 19.92 -15.42 29.72
CA GLU A 440 20.22 -15.06 28.34
C GLU A 440 19.47 -13.76 28.04
N ILE A 441 20.19 -12.71 27.63
CA ILE A 441 19.53 -11.49 27.16
C ILE A 441 18.65 -11.89 25.98
N LEU A 442 17.36 -11.62 26.09
CA LEU A 442 16.47 -11.71 24.95
C LEU A 442 16.83 -10.53 24.05
N ASP A 443 17.41 -10.83 22.89
CA ASP A 443 17.76 -9.81 21.91
C ASP A 443 16.47 -9.24 21.29
N GLU A 444 15.89 -8.24 21.93
CA GLU A 444 14.72 -7.50 21.41
C GLU A 444 15.12 -6.50 20.30
N ARG A 445 16.32 -6.65 19.72
CA ARG A 445 16.65 -6.11 18.40
C ARG A 445 16.48 -7.14 17.29
N ASN A 446 16.27 -8.42 17.62
CA ASN A 446 15.69 -9.37 16.66
C ASN A 446 14.25 -8.95 16.42
N ARG A 447 14.14 -8.02 15.49
CA ARG A 447 12.94 -7.66 14.75
C ARG A 447 12.23 -8.94 14.33
N ASP A 448 11.20 -9.34 15.08
CA ASP A 448 10.39 -10.50 14.73
C ASP A 448 9.87 -10.33 13.30
N TYR A 449 10.32 -11.16 12.38
CA TYR A 449 9.89 -11.08 10.99
C TYR A 449 8.38 -11.22 10.93
N SER A 450 7.71 -10.18 10.42
CA SER A 450 6.27 -10.21 10.20
C SER A 450 5.96 -10.57 8.76
N ILE A 451 5.20 -11.65 8.57
CA ILE A 451 4.72 -12.07 7.24
C ILE A 451 3.80 -10.99 6.65
N ALA A 452 3.06 -10.25 7.49
CA ALA A 452 2.20 -9.14 7.09
C ALA A 452 2.99 -8.06 6.32
N GLY A 453 4.25 -7.84 6.69
CA GLY A 453 5.11 -6.86 6.07
C GLY A 453 5.87 -7.33 4.81
N ASP A 454 5.93 -8.63 4.55
CA ASP A 454 6.72 -9.16 3.43
C ASP A 454 5.95 -9.03 2.11
N ASP A 455 6.46 -8.20 1.20
CA ASP A 455 5.83 -7.92 -0.09
C ASP A 455 5.91 -9.09 -1.08
N ARG A 456 6.78 -10.07 -0.82
CA ARG A 456 6.86 -11.33 -1.59
C ARG A 456 5.76 -12.30 -1.18
N VAL A 457 5.37 -12.28 0.09
CA VAL A 457 4.33 -13.16 0.63
C VAL A 457 2.97 -12.51 0.50
N ILE A 458 2.86 -11.21 0.78
CA ILE A 458 1.62 -10.43 0.67
C ILE A 458 1.86 -9.20 -0.21
N PRO A 459 1.67 -9.31 -1.54
CA PRO A 459 1.91 -8.22 -2.48
C PRO A 459 1.11 -6.94 -2.19
N PHE A 460 -0.02 -7.06 -1.49
CA PHE A 460 -0.90 -5.93 -1.16
C PHE A 460 -0.22 -4.86 -0.29
N ILE A 461 0.80 -5.21 0.50
CA ILE A 461 1.54 -4.25 1.32
C ILE A 461 2.28 -3.20 0.45
N ASN A 462 2.68 -3.56 -0.78
CA ASN A 462 3.27 -2.62 -1.72
C ASN A 462 2.28 -1.55 -2.16
N ASP A 463 1.00 -1.88 -2.34
CA ASP A 463 -0.03 -0.90 -2.70
C ASP A 463 -0.34 0.06 -1.55
N LEU A 464 -0.27 -0.42 -0.31
CA LEU A 464 -0.41 0.42 0.88
C LEU A 464 0.76 1.39 1.03
N ILE A 465 2.00 0.91 0.86
CA ILE A 465 3.21 1.72 1.09
C ILE A 465 3.56 2.59 -0.13
N ARG A 466 3.75 1.97 -1.31
CA ARG A 466 4.17 2.65 -2.56
C ARG A 466 3.02 3.37 -3.26
N GLY A 467 1.78 3.01 -2.93
CA GLY A 467 0.56 3.68 -3.36
C GLY A 467 0.09 4.70 -2.33
N ARG A 468 -0.63 4.24 -1.29
CA ARG A 468 -1.37 5.13 -0.37
C ARG A 468 -0.46 6.02 0.47
N LEU A 469 0.50 5.45 1.20
CA LEU A 469 1.40 6.19 2.08
C LEU A 469 2.34 7.12 1.30
N TYR A 470 2.92 6.63 0.20
CA TYR A 470 3.72 7.46 -0.69
C TYR A 470 2.95 8.66 -1.23
N ASN A 471 1.70 8.48 -1.68
CA ASN A 471 0.91 9.57 -2.21
C ASN A 471 0.61 10.61 -1.12
N ALA A 472 0.27 10.19 0.10
CA ALA A 472 0.06 11.10 1.23
C ALA A 472 1.34 11.91 1.55
N ILE A 473 2.49 11.25 1.66
CA ILE A 473 3.78 11.91 1.93
C ILE A 473 4.20 12.84 0.78
N LYS A 474 3.99 12.43 -0.47
CA LYS A 474 4.26 13.27 -1.65
C LYS A 474 3.37 14.51 -1.65
N THR A 475 2.08 14.38 -1.32
CA THR A 475 1.17 15.53 -1.20
C THR A 475 1.64 16.49 -0.11
N ILE A 476 2.05 15.98 1.06
CA ILE A 476 2.64 16.80 2.14
C ILE A 476 3.88 17.56 1.67
N LEU A 477 4.81 16.85 1.01
CA LEU A 477 6.06 17.43 0.53
C LEU A 477 5.88 18.36 -0.69
N THR A 478 4.78 18.27 -1.41
CA THR A 478 4.52 19.15 -2.58
C THR A 478 3.65 20.36 -2.21
N TYR A 479 2.89 20.27 -1.12
CA TYR A 479 1.99 21.33 -0.69
C TYR A 479 2.76 22.59 -0.22
N GLY A 480 2.52 23.71 -0.90
CA GLY A 480 3.18 24.98 -0.61
C GLY A 480 4.60 25.10 -1.18
N MET A 481 4.99 24.25 -2.12
CA MET A 481 6.22 24.40 -2.90
C MET A 481 6.06 25.49 -3.97
N LYS A 482 7.02 26.41 -4.06
CA LYS A 482 7.02 27.53 -5.01
C LYS A 482 7.23 26.99 -6.43
N LYS A 483 6.44 27.48 -7.40
CA LYS A 483 6.74 27.27 -8.83
C LYS A 483 7.89 28.20 -9.22
N THR A 484 9.06 27.65 -9.52
CA THR A 484 10.14 28.42 -10.15
C THR A 484 9.77 28.71 -11.59
N LEU A 485 10.19 29.88 -12.09
CA LEU A 485 9.91 30.35 -13.45
C LEU A 485 10.24 29.23 -14.46
N PHE A 486 9.20 28.56 -14.97
CA PHE A 486 9.20 27.56 -16.03
C PHE A 486 9.55 26.08 -15.70
N VAL A 487 9.81 25.68 -14.44
CA VAL A 487 10.09 24.25 -14.12
C VAL A 487 9.37 23.78 -12.85
N THR A 488 8.65 22.66 -12.94
CA THR A 488 8.09 21.96 -11.77
C THR A 488 9.22 21.26 -11.01
N THR A 489 9.52 21.74 -9.80
CA THR A 489 10.57 21.13 -8.96
C THR A 489 10.00 19.94 -8.20
N HIS A 490 10.69 18.80 -8.24
CA HIS A 490 10.29 17.59 -7.50
C HIS A 490 10.91 17.57 -6.09
N PRO A 491 10.20 17.10 -5.04
CA PRO A 491 10.71 17.08 -3.66
C PRO A 491 12.05 16.34 -3.49
N TRP A 492 12.31 15.33 -4.34
CA TRP A 492 13.58 14.58 -4.35
C TRP A 492 14.82 15.50 -4.42
N ILE A 493 14.78 16.51 -5.28
CA ILE A 493 15.92 17.43 -5.48
C ILE A 493 16.22 18.20 -4.19
N ILE A 494 15.17 18.59 -3.47
CA ILE A 494 15.28 19.34 -2.22
C ILE A 494 15.85 18.44 -1.12
N ILE A 495 15.32 17.22 -0.98
CA ILE A 495 15.80 16.22 -0.02
C ILE A 495 17.27 15.89 -0.28
N GLU A 496 17.65 15.69 -1.54
CA GLU A 496 19.04 15.44 -1.93
C GLU A 496 19.96 16.62 -1.55
N THR A 497 19.52 17.84 -1.81
CA THR A 497 20.29 19.06 -1.46
C THR A 497 20.47 19.19 0.05
N ILE A 498 19.42 18.95 0.84
CA ILE A 498 19.49 18.96 2.31
C ILE A 498 20.45 17.88 2.81
N SER A 499 20.39 16.67 2.24
CA SER A 499 21.26 15.57 2.66
C SER A 499 22.74 15.86 2.41
N LYS A 500 23.08 16.50 1.28
CA LYS A 500 24.45 16.92 0.96
C LYS A 500 24.93 18.01 1.94
N ALA A 501 24.12 19.03 2.17
CA ALA A 501 24.45 20.11 3.10
C ALA A 501 24.67 19.60 4.54
N CYS A 502 23.90 18.61 4.99
CA CYS A 502 24.08 17.98 6.29
C CYS A 502 25.36 17.12 6.40
N ALA A 503 25.86 16.58 5.28
CA ALA A 503 27.10 15.79 5.26
C ALA A 503 28.34 16.69 5.10
N GLU A 504 28.21 17.84 4.45
CA GLU A 504 29.31 18.79 4.20
C GLU A 504 29.77 19.53 5.47
N SER A 505 28.91 19.67 6.49
CA SER A 505 29.28 20.36 7.75
C SER A 505 30.41 19.68 8.53
N ASP A 506 30.63 18.36 8.32
CA ASP A 506 31.75 17.61 8.89
C ASP A 506 32.16 16.43 7.97
N PHE A 507 32.51 16.75 6.72
CA PHE A 507 32.71 15.76 5.66
C PHE A 507 33.75 14.69 6.02
N ASN A 508 34.87 15.05 6.63
CA ASN A 508 35.95 14.10 6.92
C ASN A 508 35.58 13.08 7.99
N SER A 509 34.89 13.50 9.06
CA SER A 509 34.40 12.61 10.12
C SER A 509 33.26 11.73 9.62
N VAL A 510 32.29 12.32 8.92
CA VAL A 510 31.14 11.61 8.34
C VAL A 510 31.61 10.57 7.32
N TYR A 511 32.50 10.95 6.39
CA TYR A 511 33.05 10.03 5.39
C TYR A 511 33.81 8.87 6.05
N SER A 512 34.63 9.14 7.07
CA SER A 512 35.34 8.10 7.82
C SER A 512 34.38 7.12 8.49
N ARG A 513 33.32 7.61 9.16
CA ARG A 513 32.30 6.75 9.79
C ARG A 513 31.47 5.98 8.77
N LEU A 514 31.15 6.56 7.61
CA LEU A 514 30.46 5.88 6.52
C LEU A 514 31.30 4.76 5.89
N VAL A 515 32.60 4.99 5.72
CA VAL A 515 33.53 3.96 5.21
C VAL A 515 33.69 2.85 6.24
N LEU A 516 33.91 3.17 7.52
CA LEU A 516 34.09 2.18 8.59
C LEU A 516 32.83 1.35 8.83
N THR A 517 31.64 1.96 8.81
CA THR A 517 30.38 1.21 8.91
C THR A 517 30.18 0.29 7.71
N ARG A 518 30.54 0.74 6.49
CA ARG A 518 30.47 -0.10 5.29
C ARG A 518 31.46 -1.27 5.31
N THR A 519 32.69 -1.06 5.80
CA THR A 519 33.73 -2.11 5.81
C THR A 519 33.55 -3.10 6.97
N PHE A 520 33.12 -2.63 8.15
CA PHE A 520 33.04 -3.46 9.36
C PHE A 520 31.62 -3.84 9.79
N ARG A 521 30.57 -3.42 9.05
CA ARG A 521 29.15 -3.63 9.41
C ARG A 521 28.81 -3.19 10.84
N LEU A 522 29.39 -2.08 11.29
CA LEU A 522 29.17 -1.55 12.65
C LEU A 522 27.71 -1.11 12.89
N ASP A 523 26.96 -0.90 11.81
CA ASP A 523 25.53 -0.56 11.81
C ASP A 523 24.60 -1.74 12.16
N GLU A 524 25.07 -2.99 12.08
CA GLU A 524 24.32 -4.18 12.54
C GLU A 524 24.25 -4.25 14.07
N PHE A 525 25.18 -3.59 14.78
CA PHE A 525 25.38 -3.77 16.22
C PHE A 525 25.04 -2.53 17.07
N ALA A 526 24.97 -1.33 16.48
CA ALA A 526 24.52 -0.10 17.14
C ALA A 526 24.07 0.97 16.12
N ARG A 527 23.25 1.96 16.54
CA ARG A 527 22.98 3.19 15.76
C ARG A 527 24.25 4.06 15.73
N VAL A 528 25.23 3.67 14.92
CA VAL A 528 26.54 4.36 14.78
C VAL A 528 26.43 5.63 13.92
N LEU A 529 25.47 5.67 13.01
CA LEU A 529 25.22 6.81 12.12
C LEU A 529 24.06 7.65 12.65
N THR A 530 24.21 8.97 12.58
CA THR A 530 23.10 9.89 12.86
C THR A 530 22.02 9.78 11.77
N PRO A 531 20.76 10.19 12.04
CA PRO A 531 19.69 10.12 11.05
C PRO A 531 20.02 10.89 9.74
N SER A 532 20.77 11.99 9.84
CA SER A 532 21.22 12.79 8.70
C SER A 532 22.29 12.08 7.86
N GLU A 533 23.27 11.45 8.49
CA GLU A 533 24.30 10.65 7.80
C GLU A 533 23.70 9.44 7.10
N LEU A 534 22.71 8.83 7.75
CA LEU A 534 22.03 7.65 7.25
C LEU A 534 21.07 8.00 6.12
N LEU A 535 20.47 9.20 6.12
CA LEU A 535 19.77 9.79 4.98
C LEU A 535 20.72 10.02 3.79
N TYR A 536 21.89 10.63 4.02
CA TYR A 536 22.91 10.85 2.99
C TYR A 536 23.38 9.54 2.35
N ARG A 537 23.71 8.54 3.17
CA ARG A 537 24.11 7.20 2.72
C ARG A 537 23.04 6.56 1.83
N SER A 538 21.78 6.69 2.24
CA SER A 538 20.64 6.08 1.55
C SER A 538 20.35 6.76 0.22
N ILE A 539 20.48 8.09 0.14
CA ILE A 539 20.35 8.86 -1.10
C ILE A 539 21.50 8.55 -2.07
N ALA A 540 22.74 8.47 -1.58
CA ALA A 540 23.89 8.07 -2.39
C ALA A 540 23.69 6.67 -2.98
N HIS A 541 23.22 5.72 -2.18
CA HIS A 541 22.90 4.38 -2.62
C HIS A 541 21.75 4.34 -3.65
N ILE A 542 20.67 5.11 -3.45
CA ILE A 542 19.56 5.18 -4.42
C ILE A 542 20.04 5.80 -5.73
N ASN A 543 20.81 6.89 -5.68
CA ASN A 543 21.34 7.52 -6.88
C ASN A 543 22.25 6.59 -7.68
N HIS A 544 23.05 5.75 -7.00
CA HIS A 544 23.87 4.74 -7.67
C HIS A 544 23.03 3.60 -8.27
N THR A 545 22.03 3.09 -7.53
CA THR A 545 21.24 1.92 -7.97
C THR A 545 20.10 2.25 -8.94
N HIS A 546 19.64 3.51 -8.98
CA HIS A 546 18.49 3.96 -9.74
C HIS A 546 18.86 5.16 -10.64
N GLU A 547 20.09 5.20 -11.15
CA GLU A 547 20.66 6.36 -11.87
C GLU A 547 19.72 6.89 -12.96
N ASN A 548 19.17 5.99 -13.79
CA ASN A 548 18.30 6.28 -14.94
C ASN A 548 16.79 6.32 -14.62
N GLU A 549 16.39 6.10 -13.38
CA GLU A 549 14.97 6.00 -13.00
C GLU A 549 14.35 7.37 -12.66
N ALA A 550 13.02 7.47 -12.81
CA ALA A 550 12.28 8.67 -12.46
C ALA A 550 12.42 9.03 -10.96
N MET A 551 12.40 10.32 -10.64
CA MET A 551 12.52 10.82 -9.25
C MET A 551 11.43 10.28 -8.32
N ASP A 552 10.28 9.95 -8.89
CA ASP A 552 9.15 9.31 -8.23
C ASP A 552 9.47 7.88 -7.76
N VAL A 553 10.31 7.15 -8.52
CA VAL A 553 10.80 5.82 -8.15
C VAL A 553 11.83 5.96 -7.02
N LYS A 554 12.76 6.92 -7.15
CA LYS A 554 13.76 7.22 -6.13
C LYS A 554 13.13 7.56 -4.78
N LEU A 555 12.09 8.40 -4.77
CA LEU A 555 11.37 8.79 -3.56
C LEU A 555 10.59 7.62 -2.93
N ARG A 556 9.96 6.75 -3.72
CA ARG A 556 9.32 5.51 -3.21
C ARG A 556 10.35 4.56 -2.58
N SER A 557 11.51 4.41 -3.21
CA SER A 557 12.60 3.59 -2.68
C SER A 557 13.14 4.16 -1.37
N LEU A 558 13.26 5.48 -1.24
CA LEU A 558 13.65 6.14 0.00
C LEU A 558 12.64 5.90 1.12
N LEU A 559 11.34 6.03 0.84
CA LEU A 559 10.28 5.75 1.80
C LEU A 559 10.36 4.32 2.33
N CYS A 560 10.59 3.35 1.45
CA CYS A 560 10.79 1.95 1.85
C CYS A 560 12.03 1.81 2.75
N ILE A 561 13.16 2.41 2.40
CA ILE A 561 14.36 2.32 3.25
C ILE A 561 14.10 2.93 4.65
N ALA A 562 13.40 4.07 4.70
CA ALA A 562 13.08 4.77 5.93
C ALA A 562 12.17 3.97 6.87
N LEU A 563 11.15 3.35 6.31
CA LEU A 563 10.21 2.50 7.04
C LEU A 563 10.92 1.24 7.54
N ASN A 564 11.79 0.60 6.74
CA ASN A 564 12.58 -0.56 7.16
C ASN A 564 13.41 -0.24 8.37
N GLN A 565 14.09 0.90 8.31
CA GLN A 565 15.03 1.29 9.34
C GLN A 565 14.33 1.92 10.54
N ASN A 566 13.00 2.12 10.47
CA ASN A 566 12.20 2.74 11.51
C ASN A 566 12.70 4.16 11.82
N ILE A 567 12.93 4.95 10.77
CA ILE A 567 13.50 6.30 10.85
C ILE A 567 12.75 7.29 9.96
N LEU A 568 11.62 6.91 9.37
CA LEU A 568 10.84 7.81 8.51
C LEU A 568 10.49 9.12 9.23
N HIS A 569 10.12 9.05 10.50
CA HIS A 569 9.83 10.23 11.33
C HIS A 569 11.09 11.06 11.62
N GLU A 570 12.23 10.42 11.88
CA GLU A 570 13.52 11.12 12.08
C GLU A 570 14.01 11.78 10.79
N TRP A 571 13.88 11.12 9.64
CA TRP A 571 14.22 11.68 8.34
C TRP A 571 13.31 12.85 7.97
N PHE A 572 12.01 12.75 8.26
CA PHE A 572 11.10 13.87 8.05
C PHE A 572 11.49 15.07 8.93
N ALA A 573 11.91 14.84 10.17
CA ALA A 573 12.44 15.88 11.05
C ALA A 573 13.73 16.50 10.49
N VAL A 574 14.69 15.70 10.02
CA VAL A 574 15.93 16.19 9.39
C VAL A 574 15.61 17.08 8.18
N ILE A 575 14.64 16.68 7.35
CA ILE A 575 14.21 17.46 6.19
C ILE A 575 13.59 18.80 6.60
N CYS A 576 12.89 18.89 7.73
CA CYS A 576 12.18 20.10 8.15
C CYS A 576 13.02 21.02 9.06
N ALA A 577 13.91 20.46 9.88
CA ALA A 577 14.57 21.19 10.97
C ALA A 577 16.04 21.56 10.71
N ASN A 578 16.82 20.73 9.99
CA ASN A 578 18.28 20.92 9.95
C ASN A 578 18.73 22.08 9.05
N GLN A 579 18.01 22.37 7.96
CA GLN A 579 18.44 23.34 6.95
C GLN A 579 17.31 24.31 6.55
N PRO A 580 16.85 25.18 7.47
CA PRO A 580 15.69 26.07 7.23
C PRO A 580 15.94 27.09 6.10
N HIS A 581 17.19 27.46 5.87
CA HIS A 581 17.58 28.37 4.78
C HIS A 581 17.36 27.74 3.39
N ILE A 582 17.54 26.43 3.24
CA ILE A 582 17.26 25.71 1.99
C ILE A 582 15.75 25.61 1.80
N ILE A 583 15.01 25.23 2.84
CA ILE A 583 13.55 25.03 2.78
C ILE A 583 12.83 26.32 2.41
N SER A 584 13.16 27.44 3.07
CA SER A 584 12.54 28.76 2.81
C SER A 584 12.75 29.28 1.38
N LYS A 585 13.81 28.83 0.70
CA LYS A 585 14.04 29.11 -0.73
C LYS A 585 12.98 28.46 -1.62
N TRP A 586 12.60 27.22 -1.32
CA TRP A 586 11.73 26.40 -2.17
C TRP A 586 10.26 26.35 -1.71
N TYR A 587 9.99 26.59 -0.43
CA TYR A 587 8.66 26.49 0.17
C TYR A 587 8.13 27.84 0.67
N HIS A 588 6.81 27.98 0.69
CA HIS A 588 6.13 29.09 1.36
C HIS A 588 6.17 28.92 2.89
N ASN A 589 6.11 30.04 3.64
CA ASN A 589 6.13 30.06 5.11
C ASN A 589 4.98 29.27 5.76
N TRP A 590 3.88 29.10 5.03
CA TRP A 590 2.73 28.35 5.51
C TRP A 590 2.71 26.87 5.12
N SER A 591 3.69 26.40 4.35
CA SER A 591 3.82 24.98 4.00
C SER A 591 4.04 24.12 5.24
N PHE A 592 3.69 22.83 5.18
CA PHE A 592 3.93 21.91 6.29
C PHE A 592 5.41 21.84 6.67
N VAL A 593 6.30 21.79 5.68
CA VAL A 593 7.75 21.64 5.86
C VAL A 593 8.36 22.85 6.59
N ASN A 594 7.82 24.05 6.40
CA ASN A 594 8.34 25.29 6.99
C ASN A 594 7.54 25.79 8.21
N SER A 595 6.54 25.02 8.66
CA SER A 595 5.60 25.35 9.75
C SER A 595 5.76 24.36 10.91
N PRO A 596 5.55 24.74 12.19
CA PRO A 596 5.65 23.82 13.33
C PRO A 596 4.71 22.59 13.22
N VAL A 597 3.72 22.62 12.32
CA VAL A 597 2.81 21.50 12.02
C VAL A 597 3.56 20.24 11.59
N TRP A 598 4.79 20.32 11.05
CA TRP A 598 5.59 19.13 10.75
C TRP A 598 5.84 18.25 11.99
N LYS A 599 5.84 18.81 13.22
CA LYS A 599 5.95 18.05 14.47
C LYS A 599 4.75 17.12 14.69
N MET A 600 3.56 17.55 14.30
CA MET A 600 2.35 16.73 14.34
C MET A 600 2.44 15.58 13.32
N ILE A 601 2.93 15.87 12.11
CA ILE A 601 3.21 14.85 11.08
C ILE A 601 4.31 13.88 11.54
N LYS A 602 5.33 14.36 12.26
CA LYS A 602 6.35 13.51 12.90
C LYS A 602 5.72 12.53 13.89
N SER A 603 4.74 12.97 14.69
CA SER A 603 4.02 12.08 15.62
C SER A 603 3.25 10.98 14.88
N GLU A 604 2.49 11.34 13.83
CA GLU A 604 1.82 10.37 12.94
C GLU A 604 2.81 9.34 12.36
N LEU A 605 3.93 9.81 11.81
CA LEU A 605 4.94 8.94 11.21
C LEU A 605 5.72 8.13 12.24
N SER A 606 5.82 8.59 13.50
CA SER A 606 6.50 7.87 14.57
C SER A 606 5.77 6.58 14.91
N TRP A 607 4.43 6.58 14.84
CA TRP A 607 3.61 5.41 15.05
C TRP A 607 3.86 4.29 14.01
N VAL A 608 4.01 4.65 12.72
CA VAL A 608 4.42 3.67 11.69
C VAL A 608 5.77 3.05 12.03
N GLY A 609 6.61 3.84 12.68
CA GLY A 609 7.84 3.36 13.26
C GLY A 609 7.65 2.38 14.42
N GLU A 610 6.74 2.66 15.35
CA GLU A 610 6.44 1.80 16.49
C GLU A 610 5.87 0.43 16.09
N LEU A 611 5.05 0.37 15.02
CA LEU A 611 4.65 -0.88 14.37
C LEU A 611 5.87 -1.78 14.04
N ASN A 612 6.89 -1.16 13.44
CA ASN A 612 8.12 -1.82 13.00
C ASN A 612 9.12 -2.06 14.15
N GLY A 613 8.89 -1.45 15.32
CA GLY A 613 9.73 -1.54 16.50
C GLY A 613 9.45 -2.76 17.38
N LEU A 614 8.22 -3.28 17.33
CA LEU A 614 7.81 -4.51 18.01
C LEU A 614 7.94 -5.75 17.12
N ARG A 615 7.81 -5.62 15.79
CA ARG A 615 8.00 -6.70 14.81
C ARG A 615 8.60 -6.13 13.54
N GLY A 616 9.70 -6.71 13.08
CA GLY A 616 10.44 -6.26 11.92
C GLY A 616 9.64 -6.22 10.64
N TRP A 617 9.65 -5.07 9.98
CA TRP A 617 9.45 -4.99 8.54
C TRP A 617 10.77 -5.30 7.81
N PHE A 618 10.75 -6.30 6.92
CA PHE A 618 11.88 -6.65 6.06
C PHE A 618 11.44 -6.72 4.60
N PRO A 619 11.79 -5.74 3.77
CA PRO A 619 12.09 -5.98 2.37
C PRO A 619 13.49 -6.56 2.32
N ALA A 620 13.67 -7.50 1.42
CA ALA A 620 14.87 -8.30 1.21
C ALA A 620 16.18 -7.52 0.89
N LYS A 621 16.19 -6.20 1.04
CA LYS A 621 17.36 -5.34 0.84
C LYS A 621 18.18 -5.08 2.12
N PHE A 622 17.65 -5.44 3.31
CA PHE A 622 18.41 -5.43 4.58
C PHE A 622 18.33 -6.76 5.33
N VAL A 623 17.79 -7.79 4.68
CA VAL A 623 17.98 -9.21 4.98
C VAL A 623 19.32 -9.60 4.37
N GLU A 624 20.05 -10.50 5.02
CA GLU A 624 21.28 -11.14 4.52
C GLU A 624 21.36 -11.12 2.98
N ILE A 625 22.36 -10.40 2.45
CA ILE A 625 22.64 -10.35 1.01
C ILE A 625 22.85 -11.79 0.55
N LEU A 626 21.81 -12.37 -0.05
CA LEU A 626 21.90 -13.61 -0.79
C LEU A 626 22.60 -13.28 -2.10
N ASP A 627 23.92 -13.35 -2.07
CA ASP A 627 24.89 -13.35 -3.18
C ASP A 627 24.35 -12.65 -4.45
N GLU A 628 24.63 -11.34 -4.58
CA GLU A 628 24.33 -10.45 -5.72
C GLU A 628 25.05 -10.87 -7.03
N ARG A 629 24.88 -12.11 -7.47
CA ARG A 629 25.36 -12.53 -8.79
C ARG A 629 24.28 -12.34 -9.84
N ASN A 630 23.87 -11.11 -10.16
CA ASN A 630 22.98 -10.81 -11.30
C ASN A 630 21.84 -11.83 -11.49
N ARG A 631 20.99 -12.04 -10.48
CA ARG A 631 19.96 -13.09 -10.51
C ARG A 631 18.58 -12.50 -10.35
N ASP A 632 17.68 -12.92 -11.24
CA ASP A 632 16.25 -12.81 -11.02
C ASP A 632 15.87 -13.82 -9.93
N TYR A 633 15.41 -13.31 -8.79
CA TYR A 633 14.89 -14.13 -7.70
C TYR A 633 13.69 -14.94 -8.20
N SER A 634 13.73 -16.26 -7.97
CA SER A 634 12.63 -17.16 -8.33
C SER A 634 12.02 -17.77 -7.07
N ILE A 635 10.72 -17.56 -6.88
CA ILE A 635 9.93 -18.19 -5.82
C ILE A 635 9.99 -19.72 -5.93
N ALA A 636 10.18 -20.26 -7.14
CA ALA A 636 10.26 -21.69 -7.39
C ALA A 636 11.47 -22.37 -6.72
N GLY A 637 12.54 -21.61 -6.44
CA GLY A 637 13.80 -22.12 -5.87
C GLY A 637 14.05 -21.73 -4.42
N ASP A 638 13.07 -21.12 -3.74
CA ASP A 638 13.18 -20.68 -2.34
C ASP A 638 12.56 -21.72 -1.40
N ASP A 639 13.36 -22.31 -0.51
CA ASP A 639 12.91 -23.37 0.40
C ASP A 639 12.05 -22.88 1.58
N ARG A 640 11.95 -21.55 1.77
CA ARG A 640 11.03 -20.94 2.74
C ARG A 640 9.62 -20.84 2.18
N VAL A 641 9.49 -20.67 0.87
CA VAL A 641 8.19 -20.44 0.20
C VAL A 641 7.64 -21.73 -0.42
N ILE A 642 8.49 -22.56 -1.01
CA ILE A 642 8.09 -23.85 -1.60
C ILE A 642 8.85 -24.98 -0.90
N PRO A 643 8.30 -25.56 0.19
CA PRO A 643 8.95 -26.64 0.91
C PRO A 643 9.27 -27.87 0.04
N PHE A 644 8.52 -28.09 -1.04
CA PHE A 644 8.73 -29.18 -1.99
C PHE A 644 10.11 -29.14 -2.68
N ILE A 645 10.76 -27.97 -2.76
CA ILE A 645 12.11 -27.86 -3.33
C ILE A 645 13.12 -28.67 -2.52
N ASN A 646 12.88 -28.84 -1.21
CA ASN A 646 13.72 -29.66 -0.33
C ASN A 646 13.68 -31.12 -0.74
N ASP A 647 12.51 -31.66 -1.07
CA ASP A 647 12.37 -33.05 -1.50
C ASP A 647 13.08 -33.30 -2.85
N LEU A 648 13.06 -32.31 -3.74
CA LEU A 648 13.78 -32.39 -5.01
C LEU A 648 15.29 -32.35 -4.82
N ILE A 649 15.80 -31.45 -3.96
CA ILE A 649 17.23 -31.19 -3.81
C ILE A 649 17.87 -32.14 -2.80
N ARG A 650 17.37 -32.15 -1.57
CA ARG A 650 17.87 -32.97 -0.44
C ARG A 650 17.45 -34.44 -0.56
N GLY A 651 16.38 -34.71 -1.30
CA GLY A 651 15.94 -36.05 -1.66
C GLY A 651 16.52 -36.52 -3.00
N ARG A 652 15.89 -36.14 -4.12
CA ARG A 652 16.16 -36.74 -5.45
C ARG A 652 17.56 -36.42 -5.98
N LEU A 653 17.95 -35.15 -6.00
CA LEU A 653 19.24 -34.70 -6.54
C LEU A 653 20.41 -35.20 -5.68
N TYR A 654 20.30 -35.07 -4.36
CA TYR A 654 21.26 -35.61 -3.42
C TYR A 654 21.47 -37.12 -3.61
N ASN A 655 20.39 -37.90 -3.69
CA ASN A 655 20.48 -39.35 -3.89
C ASN A 655 21.19 -39.68 -5.22
N ALA A 656 20.86 -38.98 -6.30
CA ALA A 656 21.53 -39.16 -7.59
C ALA A 656 23.04 -38.85 -7.52
N ILE A 657 23.42 -37.72 -6.92
CA ILE A 657 24.83 -37.31 -6.79
C ILE A 657 25.59 -38.27 -5.86
N LYS A 658 24.97 -38.69 -4.75
CA LYS A 658 25.55 -39.69 -3.85
C LYS A 658 25.79 -41.01 -4.57
N THR A 659 24.81 -41.51 -5.34
CA THR A 659 24.99 -42.74 -6.12
C THR A 659 26.14 -42.61 -7.11
N ILE A 660 26.23 -41.49 -7.84
CA ILE A 660 27.32 -41.22 -8.78
C ILE A 660 28.68 -41.23 -8.07
N LEU A 661 28.80 -40.56 -6.93
CA LEU A 661 30.04 -40.49 -6.16
C LEU A 661 30.36 -41.80 -5.41
N THR A 662 29.38 -42.64 -5.13
CA THR A 662 29.63 -43.97 -4.52
C THR A 662 29.99 -45.04 -5.55
N TYR A 663 29.62 -44.84 -6.82
CA TYR A 663 29.83 -45.81 -7.87
C TYR A 663 31.32 -46.01 -8.18
N GLY A 664 31.81 -47.24 -7.97
CA GLY A 664 33.21 -47.57 -8.18
C GLY A 664 34.16 -47.05 -7.10
N MET A 665 33.64 -46.68 -5.93
CA MET A 665 34.45 -46.41 -4.75
C MET A 665 34.95 -47.74 -4.13
N LYS A 666 36.25 -47.84 -3.86
CA LYS A 666 36.89 -49.01 -3.25
C LYS A 666 36.40 -49.17 -1.80
N LYS A 667 35.98 -50.37 -1.41
CA LYS A 667 35.81 -50.74 0.02
C LYS A 667 37.20 -50.96 0.61
N THR A 668 37.71 -50.00 1.38
CA THR A 668 38.80 -50.28 2.32
C THR A 668 38.27 -51.23 3.39
N LEU A 669 39.05 -52.27 3.71
CA LEU A 669 38.61 -53.60 4.18
C LEU A 669 37.62 -53.67 5.37
N PHE A 670 37.34 -52.60 6.13
CA PHE A 670 36.42 -52.67 7.27
C PHE A 670 35.52 -51.43 7.51
N VAL A 671 35.57 -50.38 6.67
CA VAL A 671 34.70 -49.20 6.83
C VAL A 671 34.21 -48.68 5.47
N THR A 672 32.89 -48.57 5.31
CA THR A 672 32.28 -47.90 4.15
C THR A 672 32.68 -46.43 4.16
N THR A 673 33.52 -46.01 3.21
CA THR A 673 33.95 -44.61 3.13
C THR A 673 32.85 -43.77 2.49
N HIS A 674 32.50 -42.65 3.11
CA HIS A 674 31.52 -41.71 2.57
C HIS A 674 32.19 -40.74 1.58
N PRO A 675 31.52 -40.34 0.48
CA PRO A 675 32.05 -39.35 -0.48
C PRO A 675 32.56 -38.05 0.15
N TRP A 676 31.98 -37.61 1.27
CA TRP A 676 32.40 -36.43 2.01
C TRP A 676 33.89 -36.41 2.35
N ILE A 677 34.43 -37.54 2.84
CA ILE A 677 35.85 -37.65 3.25
C ILE A 677 36.77 -37.38 2.06
N ILE A 678 36.37 -37.85 0.87
CA ILE A 678 37.15 -37.70 -0.35
C ILE A 678 37.09 -36.25 -0.83
N ILE A 679 35.90 -35.64 -0.82
CA ILE A 679 35.71 -34.23 -1.18
C ILE A 679 36.51 -33.31 -0.26
N GLU A 680 36.50 -33.58 1.05
CA GLU A 680 37.29 -32.85 2.04
C GLU A 680 38.80 -32.99 1.79
N THR A 681 39.27 -34.21 1.49
CA THR A 681 40.69 -34.48 1.20
C THR A 681 41.14 -33.74 -0.06
N ILE A 682 40.34 -33.78 -1.14
CA ILE A 682 40.63 -33.07 -2.39
C ILE A 682 40.65 -31.57 -2.15
N SER A 683 39.70 -31.05 -1.37
CA SER A 683 39.61 -29.63 -1.06
C SER A 683 40.82 -29.11 -0.29
N LYS A 684 41.30 -29.84 0.73
CA LYS A 684 42.53 -29.50 1.48
C LYS A 684 43.74 -29.50 0.55
N ALA A 685 43.91 -30.54 -0.26
CA ALA A 685 45.01 -30.63 -1.22
C ALA A 685 45.00 -29.51 -2.28
N CYS A 686 43.82 -29.02 -2.69
CA CYS A 686 43.71 -27.89 -3.62
C CYS A 686 44.06 -26.54 -2.99
N ALA A 687 43.93 -26.40 -1.66
CA ALA A 687 44.29 -25.16 -0.95
C ALA A 687 45.78 -25.15 -0.55
N GLU A 688 46.38 -26.31 -0.32
CA GLU A 688 47.78 -26.47 0.09
C GLU A 688 48.79 -26.09 -1.01
N SER A 689 48.41 -26.14 -2.29
CA SER A 689 49.33 -25.81 -3.40
C SER A 689 49.78 -24.34 -3.42
N ASP A 690 49.03 -23.43 -2.76
CA ASP A 690 49.39 -22.01 -2.63
C ASP A 690 48.80 -21.39 -1.34
N PHE A 691 49.08 -22.03 -0.20
CA PHE A 691 48.40 -21.76 1.08
C PHE A 691 48.45 -20.29 1.52
N ASN A 692 49.59 -19.60 1.40
CA ASN A 692 49.72 -18.22 1.87
C ASN A 692 48.91 -17.22 1.03
N SER A 693 48.87 -17.42 -0.29
CA SER A 693 48.08 -16.61 -1.24
C SER A 693 46.59 -16.87 -1.07
N VAL A 694 46.21 -18.14 -0.96
CA VAL A 694 44.82 -18.57 -0.74
C VAL A 694 44.31 -18.09 0.61
N TYR A 695 45.08 -18.26 1.68
CA TYR A 695 44.72 -17.80 3.02
C TYR A 695 44.58 -16.28 3.06
N SER A 696 45.50 -15.52 2.46
CA SER A 696 45.41 -14.06 2.38
C SER A 696 44.16 -13.60 1.63
N ARG A 697 43.83 -14.22 0.49
CA ARG A 697 42.60 -13.92 -0.26
C ARG A 697 41.33 -14.33 0.49
N LEU A 698 41.33 -15.45 1.21
CA LEU A 698 40.22 -15.89 2.06
C LEU A 698 40.01 -14.96 3.25
N VAL A 699 41.09 -14.49 3.89
CA VAL A 699 41.02 -13.50 4.97
C VAL A 699 40.51 -12.18 4.44
N LEU A 700 41.09 -11.65 3.35
CA LEU A 700 40.69 -10.38 2.75
C LEU A 700 39.25 -10.40 2.21
N THR A 701 38.81 -11.48 1.57
CA THR A 701 37.39 -11.62 1.18
C THR A 701 36.48 -11.68 2.39
N ARG A 702 36.92 -12.31 3.49
CA ARG A 702 36.15 -12.35 4.76
C ARG A 702 36.10 -11.00 5.49
N THR A 703 37.18 -10.22 5.50
CA THR A 703 37.22 -8.89 6.16
C THR A 703 36.68 -7.76 5.32
N PHE A 704 36.84 -7.80 3.99
CA PHE A 704 36.48 -6.70 3.09
C PHE A 704 35.34 -7.03 2.11
N ARG A 705 34.78 -8.25 2.15
CA ARG A 705 33.68 -8.71 1.27
C ARG A 705 33.93 -8.50 -0.22
N LEU A 706 35.19 -8.68 -0.63
CA LEU A 706 35.62 -8.51 -2.02
C LEU A 706 34.95 -9.51 -2.98
N ASP A 707 34.34 -10.57 -2.46
CA ASP A 707 33.56 -11.56 -3.19
C ASP A 707 32.15 -11.09 -3.61
N GLU A 708 31.62 -10.01 -3.02
CA GLU A 708 30.32 -9.43 -3.41
C GLU A 708 30.39 -8.69 -4.76
N PHE A 709 31.58 -8.28 -5.21
CA PHE A 709 31.75 -7.41 -6.39
C PHE A 709 32.49 -8.06 -7.57
N ALA A 710 33.12 -9.23 -7.38
CA ALA A 710 33.77 -10.00 -8.47
C ALA A 710 33.96 -11.48 -8.08
N ARG A 711 34.09 -12.37 -9.07
CA ARG A 711 34.56 -13.77 -8.87
C ARG A 711 36.04 -13.78 -8.44
N VAL A 712 36.32 -13.33 -7.22
CA VAL A 712 37.69 -13.21 -6.66
C VAL A 712 38.28 -14.58 -6.27
N LEU A 713 37.42 -15.53 -5.86
CA LEU A 713 37.83 -16.87 -5.47
C LEU A 713 37.66 -17.87 -6.61
N THR A 714 38.65 -18.74 -6.77
CA THR A 714 38.56 -19.87 -7.71
C THR A 714 37.55 -20.93 -7.21
N PRO A 715 36.97 -21.77 -8.09
CA PRO A 715 36.04 -22.82 -7.65
C PRO A 715 36.63 -23.77 -6.58
N SER A 716 37.94 -24.01 -6.61
CA SER A 716 38.65 -24.80 -5.60
C SER A 716 38.77 -24.09 -4.24
N GLU A 717 39.06 -22.79 -4.24
CA GLU A 717 39.12 -21.97 -3.01
C GLU A 717 37.72 -21.84 -2.37
N LEU A 718 36.70 -21.69 -3.22
CA LEU A 718 35.31 -21.60 -2.79
C LEU A 718 34.79 -22.92 -2.21
N LEU A 719 35.24 -24.06 -2.77
CA LEU A 719 34.99 -25.39 -2.22
C LEU A 719 35.64 -25.55 -0.83
N TYR A 720 36.90 -25.11 -0.68
CA TYR A 720 37.61 -25.13 0.61
C TYR A 720 36.94 -24.28 1.68
N ARG A 721 36.56 -23.06 1.33
CA ARG A 721 35.81 -22.18 2.23
C ARG A 721 34.49 -22.81 2.70
N SER A 722 33.75 -23.42 1.77
CA SER A 722 32.43 -24.00 2.05
C SER A 722 32.53 -25.25 2.92
N ILE A 723 33.55 -26.09 2.72
CA ILE A 723 33.81 -27.26 3.56
C ILE A 723 34.29 -26.86 4.95
N ALA A 724 35.17 -25.86 5.06
CA ALA A 724 35.60 -25.33 6.35
C ALA A 724 34.40 -24.75 7.14
N HIS A 725 33.50 -24.04 6.44
CA HIS A 725 32.26 -23.56 7.02
C HIS A 725 31.36 -24.70 7.52
N ILE A 726 31.08 -25.71 6.69
CA ILE A 726 30.22 -26.85 7.06
C ILE A 726 30.84 -27.65 8.20
N ASN A 727 32.15 -27.90 8.19
CA ASN A 727 32.81 -28.62 9.27
C ASN A 727 32.69 -27.88 10.61
N HIS A 728 32.65 -26.55 10.60
CA HIS A 728 32.44 -25.74 11.79
C HIS A 728 30.97 -25.72 12.24
N THR A 729 30.03 -25.57 11.31
CA THR A 729 28.59 -25.42 11.65
C THR A 729 27.88 -26.75 11.87
N HIS A 730 28.36 -27.84 11.27
CA HIS A 730 27.74 -29.17 11.31
C HIS A 730 28.64 -30.19 12.03
N GLU A 731 29.48 -29.76 12.98
CA GLU A 731 30.53 -30.58 13.60
C GLU A 731 30.00 -31.97 14.04
N ASN A 732 28.84 -31.98 14.72
CA ASN A 732 28.20 -33.17 15.31
C ASN A 732 27.25 -33.93 14.36
N GLU A 733 27.09 -33.49 13.12
CA GLU A 733 26.11 -34.06 12.19
C GLU A 733 26.65 -35.19 11.31
N ALA A 734 25.73 -36.03 10.83
CA ALA A 734 26.04 -37.09 9.90
C ALA A 734 26.63 -36.55 8.58
N MET A 735 27.51 -37.33 7.95
CA MET A 735 28.16 -36.96 6.68
C MET A 735 27.17 -36.74 5.54
N ASP A 736 25.99 -37.36 5.63
CA ASP A 736 24.87 -37.16 4.70
C ASP A 736 24.31 -35.74 4.79
N VAL A 737 24.14 -35.22 6.01
CA VAL A 737 23.70 -33.84 6.27
C VAL A 737 24.73 -32.86 5.74
N LYS A 738 26.02 -33.07 6.05
CA LYS A 738 27.13 -32.24 5.54
C LYS A 738 27.13 -32.16 4.01
N LEU A 739 26.90 -33.29 3.33
CA LEU A 739 26.87 -33.35 1.87
C LEU A 739 25.64 -32.66 1.28
N ARG A 740 24.46 -32.76 1.91
CA ARG A 740 23.26 -32.01 1.49
C ARG A 740 23.43 -30.50 1.67
N SER A 741 24.00 -30.07 2.78
CA SER A 741 24.32 -28.66 3.03
C SER A 741 25.30 -28.12 2.00
N LEU A 742 26.30 -28.92 1.60
CA LEU A 742 27.23 -28.57 0.52
C LEU A 742 26.53 -28.42 -0.83
N LEU A 743 25.58 -29.30 -1.16
CA LEU A 743 24.77 -29.16 -2.39
C LEU A 743 23.94 -27.88 -2.38
N CYS A 744 23.34 -27.51 -1.24
CA CYS A 744 22.59 -26.27 -1.11
C CYS A 744 23.47 -25.04 -1.38
N ILE A 745 24.68 -25.00 -0.78
CA ILE A 745 25.64 -23.92 -1.04
C ILE A 745 26.06 -23.89 -2.53
N ALA A 746 26.30 -25.05 -3.14
CA ALA A 746 26.71 -25.16 -4.53
C ALA A 746 25.65 -24.65 -5.52
N LEU A 747 24.37 -24.93 -5.23
CA LEU A 747 23.22 -24.48 -6.03
C LEU A 747 22.94 -22.99 -5.80
N ASN A 748 22.97 -22.53 -4.54
CA ASN A 748 22.90 -21.10 -4.23
C ASN A 748 24.02 -20.31 -4.90
N GLN A 749 25.15 -20.92 -5.26
CA GLN A 749 26.24 -20.24 -5.95
C GLN A 749 26.32 -20.56 -7.45
N ASN A 750 25.47 -21.43 -8.01
CA ASN A 750 25.51 -21.91 -9.39
C ASN A 750 26.86 -22.50 -9.80
N ILE A 751 27.55 -23.17 -8.88
CA ILE A 751 28.92 -23.72 -9.07
C ILE A 751 28.99 -25.23 -8.91
N LEU A 752 27.86 -25.92 -8.71
CA LEU A 752 27.84 -27.38 -8.54
C LEU A 752 28.57 -28.12 -9.67
N HIS A 753 28.40 -27.67 -10.92
CA HIS A 753 29.10 -28.22 -12.09
C HIS A 753 30.62 -27.96 -12.07
N GLU A 754 31.07 -26.82 -11.53
CA GLU A 754 32.50 -26.52 -11.37
C GLU A 754 33.11 -27.27 -10.19
N TRP A 755 32.38 -27.43 -9.09
CA TRP A 755 32.83 -28.26 -7.96
C TRP A 755 32.95 -29.73 -8.35
N PHE A 756 32.01 -30.25 -9.14
CA PHE A 756 32.13 -31.60 -9.69
C PHE A 756 33.37 -31.74 -10.59
N ALA A 757 33.71 -30.70 -11.37
CA ALA A 757 34.93 -30.67 -12.17
C ALA A 757 36.20 -30.65 -11.29
N VAL A 758 36.23 -29.84 -10.23
CA VAL A 758 37.34 -29.78 -9.28
C VAL A 758 37.57 -31.16 -8.64
N ILE A 759 36.49 -31.84 -8.24
CA ILE A 759 36.54 -33.18 -7.65
C ILE A 759 37.11 -34.21 -8.63
N CYS A 760 36.81 -34.10 -9.94
CA CYS A 760 37.24 -35.09 -10.94
C CYS A 760 38.59 -34.78 -11.61
N ALA A 761 38.97 -33.50 -11.73
CA ALA A 761 40.07 -33.06 -12.58
C ALA A 761 41.32 -32.57 -11.84
N ASN A 762 41.19 -32.00 -10.63
CA ASN A 762 42.32 -31.28 -10.02
C ASN A 762 43.35 -32.20 -9.34
N GLN A 763 42.94 -33.37 -8.84
CA GLN A 763 43.82 -34.26 -8.06
C GLN A 763 43.65 -35.75 -8.42
N PRO A 764 44.05 -36.19 -9.64
CA PRO A 764 43.86 -37.56 -10.10
C PRO A 764 44.58 -38.61 -9.23
N HIS A 765 45.66 -38.21 -8.56
CA HIS A 765 46.43 -39.06 -7.66
C HIS A 765 45.71 -39.35 -6.33
N ILE A 766 44.76 -38.51 -5.91
CA ILE A 766 43.92 -38.73 -4.73
C ILE A 766 42.73 -39.61 -5.14
N ILE A 767 42.10 -39.30 -6.27
CA ILE A 767 40.93 -40.02 -6.77
C ILE A 767 41.28 -41.49 -7.06
N SER A 768 42.43 -41.78 -7.65
CA SER A 768 42.88 -43.17 -7.94
C SER A 768 43.11 -44.02 -6.68
N LYS A 769 43.33 -43.40 -5.51
CA LYS A 769 43.42 -44.10 -4.21
C LYS A 769 42.05 -44.64 -3.78
N TRP A 770 40.98 -43.90 -4.03
CA TRP A 770 39.64 -44.20 -3.53
C TRP A 770 38.70 -44.80 -4.58
N TYR A 771 38.93 -44.55 -5.86
CA TYR A 771 38.06 -44.99 -6.96
C TYR A 771 38.77 -45.95 -7.89
N HIS A 772 38.00 -46.88 -8.46
CA HIS A 772 38.44 -47.70 -9.58
C HIS A 772 38.54 -46.86 -10.88
N ASN A 773 39.35 -47.32 -11.83
CA ASN A 773 39.55 -46.65 -13.13
C ASN A 773 38.27 -46.60 -13.98
N TRP A 774 37.32 -47.51 -13.75
CA TRP A 774 36.02 -47.57 -14.43
C TRP A 774 34.92 -46.74 -13.74
N SER A 775 35.22 -46.06 -12.63
CA SER A 775 34.25 -45.19 -11.94
C SER A 775 33.88 -43.98 -12.80
N PHE A 776 32.72 -43.36 -12.52
CA PHE A 776 32.32 -42.13 -13.21
C PHE A 776 33.33 -40.99 -12.98
N VAL A 777 33.92 -40.92 -11.79
CA VAL A 777 34.87 -39.87 -11.39
C VAL A 777 36.21 -39.97 -12.15
N ASN A 778 36.68 -41.19 -12.44
CA ASN A 778 37.93 -41.42 -13.20
C ASN A 778 37.75 -41.56 -14.71
N SER A 779 36.50 -41.66 -15.20
CA SER A 779 36.20 -41.83 -16.63
C SER A 779 35.82 -40.48 -17.27
N PRO A 780 35.96 -40.31 -18.60
CA PRO A 780 35.55 -39.06 -19.27
C PRO A 780 34.04 -38.76 -19.14
N VAL A 781 33.25 -39.71 -18.64
CA VAL A 781 31.80 -39.58 -18.38
C VAL A 781 31.50 -38.45 -17.39
N TRP A 782 32.42 -38.10 -16.47
CA TRP A 782 32.20 -36.96 -15.57
C TRP A 782 31.97 -35.64 -16.33
N LYS A 783 32.51 -35.49 -17.55
CA LYS A 783 32.27 -34.31 -18.41
C LYS A 783 30.81 -34.24 -18.88
N MET A 784 30.18 -35.38 -19.12
CA MET A 784 28.75 -35.46 -19.47
C MET A 784 27.90 -35.09 -18.26
N ILE A 785 28.24 -35.61 -17.08
CA ILE A 785 27.57 -35.27 -15.81
C ILE A 785 27.74 -33.76 -15.50
N LYS A 786 28.92 -33.19 -15.77
CA LYS A 786 29.15 -31.73 -15.65
C LYS A 786 28.18 -30.94 -16.53
N SER A 787 27.95 -31.37 -17.77
CA SER A 787 27.01 -30.71 -18.70
C SER A 787 25.56 -30.79 -18.21
N GLU A 788 25.14 -31.93 -17.67
CA GLU A 788 23.80 -32.08 -17.05
C GLU A 788 23.64 -31.15 -15.83
N LEU A 789 24.65 -31.10 -14.95
CA LEU A 789 24.64 -30.21 -13.79
C LEU A 789 24.68 -28.72 -14.18
N ARG A 790 25.15 -28.39 -15.38
CA ARG A 790 25.16 -27.02 -15.89
C ARG A 790 23.75 -26.50 -16.19
N LEU A 791 22.77 -27.36 -16.44
CA LEU A 791 21.36 -26.93 -16.59
C LEU A 791 20.86 -26.23 -15.32
N LEU A 792 21.35 -26.64 -14.15
CA LEU A 792 20.99 -26.04 -12.87
C LEU A 792 21.44 -24.58 -12.73
N THR A 793 22.40 -24.12 -13.55
CA THR A 793 22.81 -22.71 -13.53
C THR A 793 21.79 -21.76 -14.15
N GLN A 794 20.79 -22.29 -14.86
CA GLN A 794 19.69 -21.52 -15.44
C GLN A 794 18.64 -21.14 -14.40
N PHE A 795 18.66 -21.78 -13.22
CA PHE A 795 17.72 -21.54 -12.14
C PHE A 795 18.38 -20.74 -11.01
N SER A 796 17.57 -19.94 -10.30
CA SER A 796 17.98 -19.26 -9.08
C SER A 796 17.48 -20.05 -7.87
N PHE A 797 18.40 -20.37 -6.95
CA PHE A 797 18.13 -21.11 -5.72
C PHE A 797 18.40 -20.22 -4.51
N ASN A 798 17.53 -20.34 -3.50
CA ASN A 798 17.70 -19.74 -2.19
C ASN A 798 17.38 -20.80 -1.12
N LEU A 799 18.39 -21.61 -0.81
CA LEU A 799 18.25 -22.77 0.08
C LEU A 799 18.97 -22.53 1.39
N ASN A 800 18.33 -22.81 2.52
CA ASN A 800 18.96 -22.69 3.83
C ASN A 800 19.89 -23.89 4.13
N PRO A 801 21.24 -23.76 4.07
CA PRO A 801 22.15 -24.89 4.29
C PRO A 801 22.08 -25.48 5.70
N ASN A 802 21.48 -24.77 6.66
CA ASN A 802 21.37 -25.19 8.06
C ASN A 802 20.00 -25.81 8.40
N SER A 803 19.14 -26.07 7.41
CA SER A 803 17.75 -26.53 7.63
C SER A 803 17.63 -27.86 8.38
N GLU A 804 18.65 -28.71 8.32
CA GLU A 804 18.68 -30.04 8.94
C GLU A 804 19.34 -30.03 10.34
N LEU A 805 19.78 -28.86 10.85
CA LEU A 805 20.39 -28.72 12.18
C LEU A 805 19.33 -28.60 13.28
N ALA A 806 19.52 -29.33 14.38
CA ALA A 806 18.73 -29.15 15.59
C ALA A 806 19.23 -27.91 16.36
N GLU A 807 18.41 -26.86 16.41
CA GLU A 807 18.65 -25.57 17.07
C GLU A 807 19.80 -24.72 16.48
N SER A 808 19.48 -23.51 16.03
CA SER A 808 20.41 -22.60 15.36
C SER A 808 21.47 -22.06 16.32
N ILE A 809 22.63 -22.70 16.40
CA ILE A 809 23.84 -22.07 16.91
C ILE A 809 24.28 -21.04 15.86
N GLN A 810 23.96 -19.76 16.08
CA GLN A 810 24.56 -18.68 15.30
C GLN A 810 26.09 -18.72 15.48
N PRO A 811 26.88 -18.57 14.40
CA PRO A 811 28.32 -18.58 14.51
C PRO A 811 28.82 -17.39 15.33
N LYS A 812 29.56 -17.64 16.41
CA LYS A 812 30.37 -16.59 17.06
C LYS A 812 31.45 -16.16 16.06
N SER A 813 31.46 -14.90 15.67
CA SER A 813 32.55 -14.29 14.89
C SER A 813 33.91 -14.58 15.56
N PRO A 814 34.97 -14.89 14.79
CA PRO A 814 36.31 -15.16 15.33
C PRO A 814 37.02 -13.89 15.84
N VAL A 815 36.40 -12.70 15.71
CA VAL A 815 36.90 -11.47 16.30
C VAL A 815 36.09 -11.20 17.56
N SER A 816 36.73 -11.27 18.73
CA SER A 816 36.06 -10.90 19.98
C SER A 816 35.71 -9.41 19.93
N LYS A 817 34.54 -9.06 20.49
CA LYS A 817 34.10 -7.66 20.66
C LYS A 817 35.19 -6.80 21.29
N ASP A 818 35.98 -7.39 22.17
CA ASP A 818 37.07 -6.71 22.89
C ASP A 818 38.23 -6.31 21.97
N GLY A 819 38.57 -7.14 20.96
CA GLY A 819 39.66 -6.82 20.02
C GLY A 819 39.35 -5.64 19.09
N VAL A 820 38.08 -5.46 18.70
CA VAL A 820 37.62 -4.30 17.92
C VAL A 820 37.48 -3.07 18.82
N ARG A 821 37.00 -3.26 20.05
CA ARG A 821 36.86 -2.22 21.07
C ARG A 821 38.20 -1.55 21.40
N ASP A 822 39.23 -2.34 21.68
CA ASP A 822 40.57 -1.84 22.00
C ASP A 822 41.19 -1.07 20.82
N MET A 823 40.94 -1.52 19.59
CA MET A 823 41.46 -0.86 18.39
C MET A 823 40.81 0.52 18.15
N LEU A 824 39.50 0.64 18.41
CA LEU A 824 38.75 1.89 18.21
C LEU A 824 39.04 2.94 19.30
N VAL A 825 39.26 2.51 20.54
CA VAL A 825 39.66 3.38 21.66
C VAL A 825 41.10 3.87 21.49
N LYS A 826 42.02 2.99 21.09
CA LYS A 826 43.45 3.30 20.93
C LYS A 826 43.73 4.36 19.86
N HIS A 827 42.83 4.51 18.88
CA HIS A 827 42.97 5.49 17.79
C HIS A 827 42.08 6.73 17.93
N HIS A 828 41.49 6.97 19.12
CA HIS A 828 40.65 8.15 19.42
C HIS A 828 39.54 8.44 18.40
N LEU A 829 39.01 7.42 17.74
CA LEU A 829 37.95 7.58 16.74
C LEU A 829 36.55 7.74 17.37
N PHE A 830 36.39 7.48 18.67
CA PHE A 830 35.15 7.65 19.44
C PHE A 830 35.45 8.03 20.91
N SER A 831 34.74 9.01 21.48
CA SER A 831 34.63 9.26 22.93
C SER A 831 33.20 8.92 23.39
N TRP A 832 33.07 8.04 24.38
CA TRP A 832 31.78 7.44 24.76
C TRP A 832 31.13 8.08 26.01
N ASP A 833 30.94 9.40 25.99
CA ASP A 833 30.08 10.09 26.96
C ASP A 833 28.65 10.36 26.40
N ILE A 834 28.16 9.53 25.47
CA ILE A 834 26.79 9.64 24.91
C ILE A 834 26.04 8.32 25.11
#